data_AF-A0AAN8FD52-F1
#
_entry.id   AF-A0AAN8FD52-F1
#
_cell.length_a   1.000
_cell.length_b   1.000
_cell.length_c   1.000
_cell.angle_alpha   90.00
_cell.angle_beta   90.00
_cell.angle_gamma   90.00
#
_symmetry.space_group_name_H-M   'P 1'
#
loop_
_entity.id
_entity.type
_entity.pdbx_description
1 polymer ?
#
loop_
_entity_poly.entity_id
_entity_poly.type
_entity_poly.pdbx_seq_one_letter_code
_entity_poly.pdbx_strand_id
1 'polypeptide(L)'
;MNGRAEDGQRGHNWNDEPQSHGRVPRLLGASNPLLEVLPLYVGRPDGSSDNHGNLIHLYERDCSVQRRHQKVVEIAPAPALPSGIREKILDDAVRLAKHVGYQNAGTVEFLVDEKGNYYFIEVNARLQVEHTVTEEITGVDLVQAQIRIAEGKTLNDLKLTQDNIIPHGSAIQCRVTTEDPARGFQPDSGRIEVFRSGEGMGIRLDSASAFAGSIISPFYDSLLVKVIASARNHPNACAKMIRALKEFRIRGVKTNIPFLLNVLQQPAFLNASVDTYFIDENPDLFQFQPSQNRAQKLLNFLGEVQVNGPTTPLATDLKPAYVNPPIPSTRHGSWAQEEEESSPPPVGLRQVLIKDGPEAFARAVRRNAGCMITDTTFRDAHQSLLATRVRTYDMARIAPYVSHAFPHLYSMENWGGATFDVSMRFLHECPWERLETLRQLIPNIPFQCLLRGANAVGYSNYPDNVINKFCELAVKSGMDVFRVFDCLNYLPNLIVGMEAAGNAGGVVEAAISYTGDVSDRTRTQYNLQYYLDLAEHLVKAQAHVLCIKDMAGVLKPEAAKILVGALRDKFPDIPIHVHSHDTAGAGVASMLECAKAGADVVDAAVDSMSGMTSQPKISIPILTRIWIEPGSPAQRKGMRSKIKEYEINTRPKALPGVRGSIGAPMPGEILEIHVKEGDKVVPKQPLFVLSAMKMEMVIDTPIAGTVKRIHLEPRAKCSAGDLVVEIEP
;
A
#
# COMPACT_ATOMS: atom_id res chain seq x y z
N MET A 1 -37.56 63.62 -28.05
CA MET A 1 -37.81 64.27 -29.35
C MET A 1 -37.29 63.33 -30.44
N ASN A 2 -38.22 62.83 -31.26
CA ASN A 2 -38.14 62.22 -32.61
C ASN A 2 -37.03 61.17 -32.89
N GLY A 3 -37.30 59.96 -33.40
CA GLY A 3 -38.54 59.34 -33.86
C GLY A 3 -38.25 58.08 -34.71
N ARG A 4 -39.25 57.17 -34.71
CA ARG A 4 -39.62 56.13 -35.70
C ARG A 4 -38.67 55.00 -36.07
N ALA A 5 -39.09 53.77 -35.76
CA ALA A 5 -39.44 52.75 -36.77
C ALA A 5 -40.43 51.72 -36.16
N GLU A 6 -41.59 51.61 -36.78
CA GLU A 6 -42.63 50.58 -36.56
C GLU A 6 -42.42 49.39 -37.52
N ASP A 7 -43.09 48.30 -37.17
CA ASP A 7 -43.46 47.11 -37.95
C ASP A 7 -42.43 46.01 -38.25
N GLY A 8 -42.44 44.99 -37.39
CA GLY A 8 -43.30 43.84 -37.66
C GLY A 8 -42.69 42.69 -38.46
N GLN A 9 -42.11 41.71 -37.77
CA GLN A 9 -42.14 40.31 -38.20
C GLN A 9 -42.11 39.40 -36.98
N ARG A 10 -43.24 38.71 -36.73
CA ARG A 10 -43.32 37.58 -35.79
C ARG A 10 -42.42 36.47 -36.34
N GLY A 11 -41.30 36.23 -35.67
CA GLY A 11 -40.46 35.08 -35.94
C GLY A 11 -41.22 33.79 -35.62
N HIS A 12 -41.54 33.00 -36.65
CA HIS A 12 -41.88 31.61 -36.48
C HIS A 12 -40.65 30.89 -35.94
N ASN A 13 -40.74 30.43 -34.69
CA ASN A 13 -39.74 29.60 -34.03
C ASN A 13 -39.79 28.20 -34.68
N TRP A 14 -38.80 27.84 -35.49
CA TRP A 14 -38.69 26.56 -36.20
C TRP A 14 -38.18 25.40 -35.32
N ASN A 15 -38.39 25.45 -34.01
CA ASN A 15 -37.79 24.49 -33.06
C ASN A 15 -38.80 23.69 -32.20
N ASP A 16 -40.11 23.80 -32.44
CA ASP A 16 -41.13 23.10 -31.65
C ASP A 16 -42.05 22.17 -32.47
N GLU A 17 -41.58 21.63 -33.60
CA GLU A 17 -42.22 20.45 -34.20
C GLU A 17 -41.43 19.19 -33.81
N PRO A 18 -42.07 18.17 -33.20
CA PRO A 18 -41.46 16.87 -33.08
C PRO A 18 -41.33 16.30 -34.49
N GLN A 19 -40.17 16.49 -35.11
CA GLN A 19 -39.80 15.70 -36.27
C GLN A 19 -39.74 14.24 -35.82
N SER A 20 -40.86 13.56 -36.02
CA SER A 20 -40.93 12.12 -36.12
C SER A 20 -40.08 11.72 -37.32
N HIS A 21 -38.77 11.71 -37.13
CA HIS A 21 -37.88 10.91 -37.95
C HIS A 21 -38.25 9.46 -37.67
N GLY A 22 -39.24 9.00 -38.43
CA GLY A 22 -39.56 7.59 -38.55
C GLY A 22 -38.25 6.85 -38.76
N ARG A 23 -38.03 5.84 -37.91
CA ARG A 23 -37.03 4.81 -38.16
C ARG A 23 -37.11 4.48 -39.64
N VAL A 24 -36.01 4.59 -40.39
CA VAL A 24 -35.91 3.94 -41.69
C VAL A 24 -36.33 2.49 -41.42
N PRO A 25 -37.48 2.03 -41.95
CA PRO A 25 -37.90 0.66 -41.73
C PRO A 25 -36.78 -0.26 -42.22
N ARG A 26 -36.64 -1.48 -41.68
CA ARG A 26 -35.83 -2.54 -42.30
C ARG A 26 -36.32 -2.70 -43.75
N LEU A 27 -35.78 -1.92 -44.68
CA LEU A 27 -36.39 -1.75 -46.00
C LEU A 27 -36.25 -3.00 -46.85
N LEU A 28 -35.49 -4.00 -46.38
CA LEU A 28 -35.28 -5.28 -47.06
C LEU A 28 -35.15 -6.49 -46.11
N GLY A 29 -35.37 -6.35 -44.80
CA GLY A 29 -35.33 -7.48 -43.87
C GLY A 29 -33.98 -8.20 -43.70
N ALA A 30 -32.85 -7.57 -44.05
CA ALA A 30 -31.51 -8.19 -44.04
C ALA A 30 -30.45 -7.33 -43.32
N SER A 31 -29.44 -8.01 -42.76
CA SER A 31 -28.15 -7.44 -42.38
C SER A 31 -27.41 -7.00 -43.64
N ASN A 32 -27.11 -5.70 -43.76
CA ASN A 32 -26.56 -5.15 -45.00
C ASN A 32 -25.19 -4.52 -44.75
N PRO A 33 -24.07 -5.17 -45.12
CA PRO A 33 -22.79 -4.49 -45.21
C PRO A 33 -22.83 -3.35 -46.24
N LEU A 34 -22.18 -2.24 -45.91
CA LEU A 34 -21.93 -1.11 -46.81
C LEU A 34 -20.56 -1.31 -47.47
N LEU A 35 -20.56 -1.47 -48.79
CA LEU A 35 -19.34 -1.57 -49.59
C LEU A 35 -19.14 -0.34 -50.47
N GLU A 36 -17.89 0.04 -50.64
CA GLU A 36 -17.47 1.15 -51.47
C GLU A 36 -16.48 0.67 -52.51
N VAL A 37 -16.69 1.02 -53.78
CA VAL A 37 -15.69 0.81 -54.82
C VAL A 37 -15.13 2.15 -55.24
N LEU A 38 -13.81 2.24 -55.36
CA LEU A 38 -13.14 3.45 -55.81
C LEU A 38 -12.75 3.33 -57.30
N PRO A 39 -13.57 3.82 -58.24
CA PRO A 39 -13.13 4.03 -59.61
C PRO A 39 -12.20 5.25 -59.74
N LEU A 40 -11.20 5.11 -60.61
CA LEU A 40 -10.29 6.17 -61.05
C LEU A 40 -10.39 6.27 -62.59
N TYR A 41 -10.75 7.44 -63.11
CA TYR A 41 -10.76 7.70 -64.57
C TYR A 41 -9.81 8.82 -64.96
N VAL A 42 -9.30 8.74 -66.18
CA VAL A 42 -8.61 9.85 -66.85
C VAL A 42 -9.25 10.21 -68.19
N GLY A 43 -9.65 11.48 -68.30
CA GLY A 43 -9.99 12.14 -69.56
C GLY A 43 -9.26 13.49 -69.65
N ARG A 44 -9.06 14.01 -70.87
CA ARG A 44 -8.37 15.28 -71.08
C ARG A 44 -9.20 16.47 -70.56
N PRO A 45 -8.58 17.53 -70.00
CA PRO A 45 -9.27 18.74 -69.54
C PRO A 45 -10.00 19.52 -70.65
N ASP A 46 -9.70 19.25 -71.92
CA ASP A 46 -10.19 20.01 -73.08
C ASP A 46 -11.50 19.48 -73.69
N GLY A 47 -12.07 18.40 -73.14
CA GLY A 47 -13.32 17.82 -73.65
C GLY A 47 -13.22 17.18 -75.03
N SER A 48 -12.01 17.01 -75.59
CA SER A 48 -11.82 16.30 -76.85
C SER A 48 -11.95 14.79 -76.63
N SER A 49 -12.84 14.14 -77.40
CA SER A 49 -12.99 12.68 -77.39
C SER A 49 -11.86 12.05 -78.18
N ASP A 50 -10.70 11.83 -77.55
CA ASP A 50 -9.83 10.75 -77.98
C ASP A 50 -10.28 9.45 -77.29
N ASN A 51 -10.22 8.32 -78.01
CA ASN A 51 -10.64 7.00 -77.53
C ASN A 51 -9.66 6.43 -76.48
N HIS A 52 -9.28 7.20 -75.46
CA HIS A 52 -8.32 6.79 -74.42
C HIS A 52 -8.96 6.64 -73.02
N GLY A 53 -10.30 6.58 -72.96
CA GLY A 53 -11.13 6.50 -71.75
C GLY A 53 -10.91 5.25 -70.87
N ASN A 54 -9.74 5.19 -70.24
CA ASN A 54 -9.34 4.14 -69.32
C ASN A 54 -9.89 4.47 -67.93
N LEU A 55 -10.73 3.56 -67.42
CA LEU A 55 -11.17 3.48 -66.04
C LEU A 55 -10.55 2.26 -65.39
N ILE A 56 -10.11 2.41 -64.15
CA ILE A 56 -9.71 1.30 -63.29
C ILE A 56 -10.48 1.39 -61.98
N HIS A 57 -10.66 0.27 -61.29
CA HIS A 57 -11.03 0.26 -59.88
C HIS A 57 -9.80 -0.05 -59.03
N LEU A 58 -9.75 0.51 -57.82
CA LEU A 58 -8.76 0.16 -56.80
C LEU A 58 -9.34 -0.73 -55.71
N TYR A 59 -10.19 -1.67 -56.12
CA TYR A 59 -10.92 -2.60 -55.26
C TYR A 59 -11.95 -1.89 -54.37
N GLU A 60 -12.54 -2.68 -53.48
CA GLU A 60 -13.56 -2.24 -52.54
C GLU A 60 -13.04 -1.98 -51.12
N ARG A 61 -13.81 -1.20 -50.37
CA ARG A 61 -13.71 -1.04 -48.91
C ARG A 61 -15.01 -1.50 -48.27
N ASP A 62 -14.89 -2.10 -47.09
CA ASP A 62 -16.00 -2.38 -46.19
C ASP A 62 -16.09 -1.26 -45.15
N CYS A 63 -17.21 -0.52 -45.20
CA CYS A 63 -17.49 0.62 -44.34
C CYS A 63 -18.74 0.36 -43.48
N SER A 64 -19.03 -0.91 -43.19
CA SER A 64 -20.22 -1.34 -42.46
C SER A 64 -20.20 -0.95 -41.00
N VAL A 65 -19.03 -0.80 -40.37
CA VAL A 65 -18.96 -0.43 -38.96
C VAL A 65 -19.30 1.06 -38.78
N GLN A 66 -20.57 1.30 -38.47
CA GLN A 66 -21.16 2.63 -38.39
C GLN A 66 -21.92 2.86 -37.09
N ARG A 67 -22.00 4.12 -36.69
CA ARG A 67 -22.89 4.57 -35.62
C ARG A 67 -23.77 5.68 -36.15
N ARG A 68 -25.10 5.51 -36.09
CA ARG A 68 -26.07 6.50 -36.61
C ARG A 68 -25.73 6.98 -38.03
N HIS A 69 -25.40 6.04 -38.92
CA HIS A 69 -25.00 6.28 -40.31
C HIS A 69 -23.68 7.05 -40.50
N GLN A 70 -22.86 7.18 -39.46
CA GLN A 70 -21.49 7.70 -39.56
C GLN A 70 -20.48 6.55 -39.51
N LYS A 71 -19.57 6.50 -40.49
CA LYS A 71 -18.48 5.52 -40.58
C LYS A 71 -17.50 5.70 -39.41
N VAL A 72 -17.18 4.59 -38.74
CA VAL A 72 -16.30 4.56 -37.57
C VAL A 72 -15.00 3.82 -37.86
N VAL A 73 -15.10 2.66 -38.51
CA VAL A 73 -13.98 1.80 -38.89
C VAL A 73 -14.18 1.36 -40.34
N GLU A 74 -13.12 1.48 -41.13
CA GLU A 74 -13.14 1.10 -42.55
C GLU A 74 -12.05 0.04 -42.82
N ILE A 75 -12.36 -0.94 -43.66
CA ILE A 75 -11.49 -2.09 -43.94
C ILE A 75 -11.29 -2.21 -45.46
N ALA A 76 -10.07 -2.52 -45.91
CA ALA A 76 -9.80 -2.86 -47.30
C ALA A 76 -8.90 -4.10 -47.41
N PRO A 77 -9.13 -5.02 -48.37
CA PRO A 77 -10.41 -5.21 -49.08
C PRO A 77 -11.50 -5.70 -48.11
N ALA A 78 -12.73 -5.91 -48.59
CA ALA A 78 -13.81 -6.46 -47.76
C ALA A 78 -13.56 -7.95 -47.43
N PRO A 79 -13.20 -8.34 -46.19
CA PRO A 79 -12.61 -9.65 -45.93
C PRO A 79 -13.57 -10.83 -46.15
N ALA A 80 -14.86 -10.63 -45.87
CA ALA A 80 -15.90 -11.66 -45.97
C ALA A 80 -16.66 -11.66 -47.31
N LEU A 81 -16.31 -10.76 -48.26
CA LEU A 81 -17.02 -10.65 -49.53
C LEU A 81 -16.60 -11.77 -50.51
N PRO A 82 -17.55 -12.60 -50.99
CA PRO A 82 -17.25 -13.62 -51.99
C PRO A 82 -16.70 -13.03 -53.29
N SER A 83 -15.68 -13.66 -53.88
CA SER A 83 -15.00 -13.14 -55.08
C SER A 83 -15.93 -12.88 -56.26
N GLY A 84 -16.88 -13.78 -56.52
CA GLY A 84 -17.83 -13.62 -57.62
C GLY A 84 -18.84 -12.47 -57.42
N ILE A 85 -19.07 -12.03 -56.18
CA ILE A 85 -19.88 -10.83 -55.89
C ILE A 85 -18.98 -9.60 -56.02
N ARG A 86 -17.77 -9.65 -55.46
CA ARG A 86 -16.76 -8.59 -55.59
C ARG A 86 -16.58 -8.17 -57.05
N GLU A 87 -16.29 -9.12 -57.95
CA GLU A 87 -16.08 -8.84 -59.37
C GLU A 87 -17.27 -8.11 -60.01
N LYS A 88 -18.50 -8.53 -59.71
CA LYS A 88 -19.72 -7.88 -60.22
C LYS A 88 -19.88 -6.44 -59.73
N ILE A 89 -19.62 -6.19 -58.44
CA ILE A 89 -19.69 -4.85 -57.86
C ILE A 89 -18.63 -3.93 -58.49
N LEU A 90 -17.40 -4.45 -58.66
CA LEU A 90 -16.30 -3.71 -59.28
C LEU A 90 -16.62 -3.37 -60.76
N ASP A 91 -17.11 -4.34 -61.53
CA ASP A 91 -17.52 -4.16 -62.92
C ASP A 91 -18.65 -3.15 -63.05
N ASP A 92 -19.65 -3.19 -62.16
CA ASP A 92 -20.77 -2.27 -62.18
C ASP A 92 -20.39 -0.84 -61.78
N ALA A 93 -19.47 -0.68 -60.84
CA ALA A 93 -18.91 0.63 -60.49
C ALA A 93 -18.17 1.25 -61.70
N VAL A 94 -17.34 0.46 -62.38
CA VAL A 94 -16.63 0.89 -63.60
C VAL A 94 -17.60 1.17 -64.74
N ARG A 95 -18.63 0.33 -64.92
CA ARG A 95 -19.68 0.51 -65.94
C ARG A 95 -20.44 1.82 -65.75
N LEU A 96 -20.84 2.13 -64.52
CA LEU A 96 -21.48 3.39 -64.17
C LEU A 96 -20.57 4.59 -64.46
N ALA A 97 -19.33 4.55 -63.95
CA ALA A 97 -18.37 5.64 -64.13
C ALA A 97 -18.03 5.87 -65.61
N LYS A 98 -17.94 4.79 -66.41
CA LYS A 98 -17.71 4.86 -67.85
C LYS A 98 -18.89 5.49 -68.58
N HIS A 99 -20.11 5.13 -68.20
CA HIS A 99 -21.33 5.67 -68.83
C HIS A 99 -21.43 7.19 -68.70
N VAL A 100 -21.05 7.73 -67.54
CA VAL A 100 -21.12 9.18 -67.28
C VAL A 100 -19.85 9.94 -67.66
N GLY A 101 -18.81 9.24 -68.16
CA GLY A 101 -17.50 9.85 -68.42
C GLY A 101 -16.88 10.48 -67.18
N TYR A 102 -17.03 9.81 -66.02
CA TYR A 102 -16.58 10.29 -64.71
C TYR A 102 -15.10 10.71 -64.77
N GLN A 103 -14.65 11.77 -64.09
CA GLN A 103 -13.25 12.20 -64.11
C GLN A 103 -12.63 12.26 -62.72
N ASN A 104 -11.31 11.98 -62.64
CA ASN A 104 -10.53 11.99 -61.40
C ASN A 104 -10.92 10.81 -60.47
N ALA A 105 -10.64 10.91 -59.16
CA ALA A 105 -11.03 9.90 -58.18
C ALA A 105 -12.47 10.11 -57.71
N GLY A 106 -13.21 9.01 -57.56
CA GLY A 106 -14.56 9.00 -56.98
C GLY A 106 -14.85 7.64 -56.39
N THR A 107 -15.85 7.57 -55.51
CA THR A 107 -16.31 6.32 -54.90
C THR A 107 -17.76 6.05 -55.27
N VAL A 108 -18.07 4.82 -55.65
CA VAL A 108 -19.43 4.31 -55.85
C VAL A 108 -19.79 3.44 -54.65
N GLU A 109 -20.89 3.75 -53.97
CA GLU A 109 -21.31 3.04 -52.76
C GLU A 109 -22.46 2.07 -53.05
N PHE A 110 -22.40 0.89 -52.42
CA PHE A 110 -23.37 -0.19 -52.57
C PHE A 110 -23.77 -0.75 -51.19
N LEU A 111 -25.06 -1.05 -51.00
CA LEU A 111 -25.50 -1.96 -49.94
C LEU A 111 -25.48 -3.38 -50.50
N VAL A 112 -24.97 -4.33 -49.72
CA VAL A 112 -25.01 -5.76 -50.06
C VAL A 112 -25.86 -6.49 -49.05
N ASP A 113 -26.71 -7.42 -49.47
CA ASP A 113 -27.52 -8.26 -48.58
C ASP A 113 -26.86 -9.62 -48.30
N GLU A 114 -27.38 -10.37 -47.33
CA GLU A 114 -26.90 -11.72 -46.96
C GLU A 114 -26.93 -12.74 -48.11
N LYS A 115 -27.78 -12.52 -49.12
CA LYS A 115 -27.91 -13.40 -50.29
C LYS A 115 -26.92 -13.02 -51.40
N GLY A 116 -26.16 -11.94 -51.22
CA GLY A 116 -25.20 -11.44 -52.19
C GLY A 116 -25.79 -10.55 -53.28
N ASN A 117 -27.04 -10.10 -53.13
CA ASN A 117 -27.57 -9.03 -53.97
C ASN A 117 -26.96 -7.71 -53.52
N TYR A 118 -26.70 -6.80 -54.46
CA TYR A 118 -26.15 -5.48 -54.15
C TYR A 118 -26.94 -4.37 -54.85
N TYR A 119 -26.98 -3.21 -54.19
CA TYR A 119 -27.81 -2.08 -54.56
C TYR A 119 -26.97 -0.80 -54.52
N PHE A 120 -26.89 -0.11 -55.65
CA PHE A 120 -26.26 1.22 -55.72
C PHE A 120 -26.97 2.20 -54.80
N ILE A 121 -26.20 3.05 -54.11
CA ILE A 121 -26.72 4.08 -53.20
C ILE A 121 -26.34 5.47 -53.70
N GLU A 122 -25.05 5.74 -53.82
CA GLU A 122 -24.53 7.07 -54.13
C GLU A 122 -23.16 7.02 -54.83
N VAL A 123 -22.78 8.16 -55.41
CA VAL A 123 -21.41 8.42 -55.89
C VAL A 123 -20.85 9.60 -55.12
N ASN A 124 -19.75 9.38 -54.41
CA ASN A 124 -18.94 10.43 -53.83
C ASN A 124 -17.95 10.91 -54.89
N ALA A 125 -18.26 12.04 -55.53
CA ALA A 125 -17.45 12.61 -56.61
C ALA A 125 -16.19 13.36 -56.11
N ARG A 126 -15.49 12.78 -55.13
CA ARG A 126 -14.31 13.33 -54.45
C ARG A 126 -13.53 12.23 -53.73
N LEU A 127 -12.34 12.58 -53.25
CA LEU A 127 -11.59 11.73 -52.31
C LEU A 127 -12.36 11.58 -50.99
N GLN A 128 -12.32 10.38 -50.41
CA GLN A 128 -12.92 10.07 -49.11
C GLN A 128 -11.86 9.97 -48.01
N VAL A 129 -12.30 10.03 -46.75
CA VAL A 129 -11.39 10.05 -45.59
C VAL A 129 -10.61 8.73 -45.49
N GLU A 130 -11.26 7.64 -45.86
CA GLU A 130 -10.87 6.24 -45.89
C GLU A 130 -10.11 5.80 -47.15
N HIS A 131 -9.70 6.73 -48.03
CA HIS A 131 -8.84 6.38 -49.18
C HIS A 131 -7.53 5.69 -48.75
N THR A 132 -7.04 5.98 -47.56
CA THR A 132 -5.79 5.49 -46.99
C THR A 132 -5.70 3.97 -46.92
N VAL A 133 -6.80 3.26 -46.60
CA VAL A 133 -6.78 1.78 -46.58
C VAL A 133 -6.65 1.20 -47.98
N THR A 134 -7.18 1.88 -49.00
CA THR A 134 -6.99 1.50 -50.41
C THR A 134 -5.54 1.73 -50.84
N GLU A 135 -4.92 2.84 -50.45
CA GLU A 135 -3.50 3.08 -50.73
C GLU A 135 -2.61 2.01 -50.09
N GLU A 136 -2.87 1.62 -48.83
CA GLU A 136 -2.08 0.62 -48.11
C GLU A 136 -2.13 -0.77 -48.76
N ILE A 137 -3.27 -1.17 -49.33
CA ILE A 137 -3.37 -2.49 -49.99
C ILE A 137 -2.92 -2.46 -51.45
N THR A 138 -3.00 -1.32 -52.14
CA THR A 138 -2.67 -1.26 -53.58
C THR A 138 -1.28 -0.69 -53.86
N GLY A 139 -0.71 0.06 -52.91
CA GLY A 139 0.53 0.84 -53.12
C GLY A 139 0.34 2.06 -54.02
N VAL A 140 -0.89 2.42 -54.37
CA VAL A 140 -1.20 3.58 -55.22
C VAL A 140 -1.43 4.81 -54.35
N ASP A 141 -0.62 5.86 -54.53
CA ASP A 141 -0.85 7.17 -53.92
C ASP A 141 -1.96 7.89 -54.70
N LEU A 142 -3.15 7.93 -54.10
CA LEU A 142 -4.36 8.47 -54.68
C LEU A 142 -4.31 9.98 -54.77
N VAL A 143 -3.78 10.67 -53.76
CA VAL A 143 -3.69 12.14 -53.78
C VAL A 143 -2.76 12.59 -54.90
N GLN A 144 -1.59 11.94 -55.04
CA GLN A 144 -0.69 12.18 -56.14
C GLN A 144 -1.34 11.85 -57.48
N ALA A 145 -2.03 10.71 -57.60
CA ALA A 145 -2.73 10.34 -58.83
C ALA A 145 -3.76 11.41 -59.23
N GLN A 146 -4.59 11.88 -58.29
CA GLN A 146 -5.57 12.94 -58.56
C GLN A 146 -4.93 14.22 -59.11
N ILE A 147 -3.79 14.64 -58.55
CA ILE A 147 -3.05 15.82 -59.00
C ILE A 147 -2.49 15.59 -60.41
N ARG A 148 -1.82 14.45 -60.65
CA ARG A 148 -1.25 14.14 -61.97
C ARG A 148 -2.31 14.02 -63.06
N ILE A 149 -3.46 13.46 -62.73
CA ILE A 149 -4.60 13.38 -63.63
C ILE A 149 -5.12 14.78 -63.97
N ALA A 150 -5.21 15.67 -62.98
CA ALA A 150 -5.58 17.07 -63.20
C ALA A 150 -4.53 17.84 -64.04
N GLU A 151 -3.25 17.46 -63.98
CA GLU A 151 -2.19 17.95 -64.88
C GLU A 151 -2.31 17.40 -66.32
N GLY A 152 -3.25 16.49 -66.58
CA GLY A 152 -3.49 15.87 -67.89
C GLY A 152 -2.71 14.58 -68.15
N LYS A 153 -2.08 13.97 -67.13
CA LYS A 153 -1.42 12.65 -67.27
C LYS A 153 -2.46 11.54 -67.37
N THR A 154 -2.27 10.61 -68.31
CA THR A 154 -3.11 9.41 -68.48
C THR A 154 -2.81 8.34 -67.43
N LEU A 155 -3.73 7.40 -67.19
CA LEU A 155 -3.46 6.24 -66.32
C LEU A 155 -2.25 5.43 -66.80
N ASN A 156 -2.04 5.34 -68.12
CA ASN A 156 -0.87 4.68 -68.68
C ASN A 156 0.43 5.42 -68.36
N ASP A 157 0.43 6.76 -68.37
CA ASP A 157 1.59 7.57 -67.93
C ASP A 157 1.94 7.32 -66.45
N LEU A 158 0.90 7.06 -65.64
CA LEU A 158 1.03 6.71 -64.22
C LEU A 158 1.32 5.23 -64.00
N LYS A 159 1.35 4.41 -65.06
CA LYS A 159 1.49 2.94 -65.02
C LYS A 159 0.40 2.24 -64.22
N LEU A 160 -0.79 2.85 -64.17
CA LEU A 160 -1.97 2.33 -63.49
C LEU A 160 -2.88 1.64 -64.51
N THR A 161 -2.68 0.34 -64.72
CA THR A 161 -3.56 -0.51 -65.53
C THR A 161 -4.27 -1.51 -64.63
N GLN A 162 -5.50 -1.91 -64.97
CA GLN A 162 -6.29 -2.79 -64.12
C GLN A 162 -5.54 -4.08 -63.74
N ASP A 163 -4.81 -4.66 -64.70
CA ASP A 163 -4.03 -5.89 -64.52
C ASP A 163 -2.85 -5.75 -63.53
N ASN A 164 -2.39 -4.52 -63.27
CA ASN A 164 -1.29 -4.23 -62.35
C ASN A 164 -1.76 -3.85 -60.95
N ILE A 165 -3.06 -3.64 -60.74
CA ILE A 165 -3.61 -3.32 -59.42
C ILE A 165 -3.91 -4.64 -58.71
N ILE A 166 -3.11 -4.97 -57.70
CA ILE A 166 -3.27 -6.19 -56.91
C ILE A 166 -3.33 -5.80 -55.43
N PRO A 167 -4.33 -6.27 -54.67
CA PRO A 167 -4.44 -5.97 -53.25
C PRO A 167 -3.47 -6.85 -52.47
N HIS A 168 -2.64 -6.21 -51.65
CA HIS A 168 -1.68 -6.86 -50.76
C HIS A 168 -2.18 -6.83 -49.32
N GLY A 169 -2.63 -8.00 -48.84
CA GLY A 169 -3.03 -8.17 -47.46
C GLY A 169 -4.35 -7.46 -47.12
N SER A 170 -4.38 -6.77 -45.98
CA SER A 170 -5.54 -6.04 -45.49
C SER A 170 -5.11 -4.83 -44.67
N ALA A 171 -5.88 -3.74 -44.78
CA ALA A 171 -5.71 -2.51 -44.04
C ALA A 171 -7.01 -2.12 -43.32
N ILE A 172 -6.86 -1.51 -42.14
CA ILE A 172 -7.97 -1.03 -41.30
C ILE A 172 -7.68 0.41 -40.93
N GLN A 173 -8.67 1.30 -41.04
CA GLN A 173 -8.62 2.66 -40.54
C GLN A 173 -9.51 2.81 -39.30
N CYS A 174 -8.99 3.49 -38.28
CA CYS A 174 -9.76 3.98 -37.14
C CYS A 174 -9.53 5.48 -36.97
N ARG A 175 -10.59 6.22 -36.68
CA ARG A 175 -10.51 7.66 -36.39
C ARG A 175 -10.48 7.87 -34.89
N VAL A 176 -9.36 8.34 -34.37
CA VAL A 176 -9.25 8.75 -32.97
C VAL A 176 -9.81 10.16 -32.85
N THR A 177 -10.89 10.32 -32.07
CA THR A 177 -11.60 11.59 -31.89
C THR A 177 -11.61 12.03 -30.42
N THR A 178 -12.01 13.27 -30.15
CA THR A 178 -12.27 13.76 -28.78
C THR A 178 -13.65 13.40 -28.23
N GLU A 179 -14.44 12.60 -28.94
CA GLU A 179 -15.76 12.19 -28.46
C GLU A 179 -15.62 11.31 -27.22
N ASP A 180 -16.38 11.62 -26.17
CA ASP A 180 -16.46 10.81 -24.95
C ASP A 180 -17.58 9.75 -25.08
N PRO A 181 -17.24 8.46 -25.28
CA PRO A 181 -18.25 7.43 -25.46
C PRO A 181 -19.14 7.23 -24.22
N ALA A 182 -18.63 7.56 -23.02
CA ALA A 182 -19.39 7.46 -21.77
C ALA A 182 -20.43 8.60 -21.63
N ARG A 183 -20.30 9.66 -22.43
CA ARG A 183 -21.22 10.80 -22.48
C ARG A 183 -21.94 10.91 -23.83
N GLY A 184 -22.26 9.76 -24.43
CA GLY A 184 -23.02 9.73 -25.68
C GLY A 184 -22.25 10.28 -26.89
N PHE A 185 -20.92 10.24 -26.86
CA PHE A 185 -20.00 10.74 -27.89
C PHE A 185 -20.01 12.27 -28.03
N GLN A 186 -20.27 12.98 -26.93
CA GLN A 186 -20.08 14.43 -26.90
C GLN A 186 -18.59 14.76 -27.13
N PRO A 187 -18.23 15.61 -28.10
CA PRO A 187 -16.86 16.05 -28.30
C PRO A 187 -16.33 16.80 -27.07
N ASP A 188 -15.18 16.36 -26.56
CA ASP A 188 -14.43 17.06 -25.54
C ASP A 188 -13.54 18.14 -26.18
N SER A 189 -13.25 19.19 -25.42
CA SER A 189 -12.45 20.34 -25.87
C SER A 189 -11.50 20.79 -24.77
N GLY A 190 -10.38 21.40 -25.16
CA GLY A 190 -9.36 21.82 -24.20
C GLY A 190 -7.95 21.57 -24.68
N ARG A 191 -7.00 21.71 -23.75
CA ARG A 191 -5.58 21.56 -24.04
C ARG A 191 -5.17 20.08 -23.98
N ILE A 192 -4.46 19.60 -24.99
CA ILE A 192 -3.78 18.31 -24.93
C ILE A 192 -2.50 18.47 -24.10
N GLU A 193 -2.42 17.77 -22.97
CA GLU A 193 -1.27 17.80 -22.06
C GLU A 193 -0.17 16.83 -22.51
N VAL A 194 -0.59 15.64 -22.94
CA VAL A 194 0.30 14.58 -23.41
C VAL A 194 -0.28 14.03 -24.70
N PHE A 195 0.57 13.90 -25.72
CA PHE A 195 0.24 13.21 -26.96
C PHE A 195 1.41 12.29 -27.33
N ARG A 196 1.20 10.98 -27.22
CA ARG A 196 2.12 9.96 -27.75
C ARG A 196 1.34 9.03 -28.67
N SER A 197 1.82 8.90 -29.89
CA SER A 197 1.31 8.05 -30.95
C SER A 197 1.73 6.58 -30.75
N GLY A 198 0.88 5.65 -31.20
CA GLY A 198 1.22 4.22 -31.26
C GLY A 198 1.78 3.84 -32.62
N GLU A 199 3.08 4.02 -32.83
CA GLU A 199 3.77 3.83 -34.12
C GLU A 199 4.25 2.37 -34.33
N GLY A 200 4.92 2.10 -35.46
CA GLY A 200 5.54 0.79 -35.76
C GLY A 200 5.33 0.30 -37.20
N MET A 201 5.91 -0.84 -37.54
CA MET A 201 5.83 -1.44 -38.88
C MET A 201 4.37 -1.75 -39.30
N GLY A 202 3.94 -1.21 -40.44
CA GLY A 202 2.57 -1.33 -40.96
C GLY A 202 1.56 -0.53 -40.15
N ILE A 203 2.00 0.59 -39.58
CA ILE A 203 1.13 1.61 -39.00
C ILE A 203 1.41 2.92 -39.73
N ARG A 204 0.37 3.49 -40.31
CA ARG A 204 0.36 4.82 -40.89
C ARG A 204 -0.49 5.74 -40.02
N LEU A 205 -0.03 6.98 -39.85
CA LEU A 205 -0.70 8.00 -39.07
C LEU A 205 -0.89 9.24 -39.92
N ASP A 206 -2.15 9.65 -40.10
CA ASP A 206 -2.51 10.92 -40.74
C ASP A 206 -3.10 11.81 -39.65
N SER A 207 -2.25 12.63 -39.03
CA SER A 207 -2.61 13.51 -37.91
C SER A 207 -3.24 14.81 -38.43
N ALA A 208 -4.30 15.28 -37.77
CA ALA A 208 -4.95 16.55 -38.12
C ALA A 208 -4.16 17.74 -37.56
N SER A 209 -4.19 17.92 -36.23
CA SER A 209 -3.48 18.99 -35.52
C SER A 209 -3.24 18.64 -34.03
N ALA A 210 -3.19 17.35 -33.72
CA ALA A 210 -3.02 16.87 -32.35
C ALA A 210 -1.53 16.73 -32.01
N PHE A 211 -1.05 17.54 -31.07
CA PHE A 211 0.30 17.45 -30.51
C PHE A 211 0.28 17.95 -29.06
N ALA A 212 1.32 17.64 -28.29
CA ALA A 212 1.41 18.11 -26.90
C ALA A 212 1.38 19.64 -26.83
N GLY A 213 0.42 20.20 -26.10
CA GLY A 213 0.19 21.63 -25.96
C GLY A 213 -0.87 22.21 -26.91
N SER A 214 -1.34 21.46 -27.91
CA SER A 214 -2.40 21.94 -28.82
C SER A 214 -3.72 22.17 -28.07
N ILE A 215 -4.56 23.08 -28.59
CA ILE A 215 -5.88 23.38 -28.03
C ILE A 215 -6.93 22.89 -29.01
N ILE A 216 -7.75 21.94 -28.58
CA ILE A 216 -8.88 21.44 -29.36
C ILE A 216 -10.07 22.39 -29.20
N SER A 217 -10.46 22.97 -30.33
CA SER A 217 -11.59 23.89 -30.45
C SER A 217 -12.92 23.13 -30.57
N PRO A 218 -14.03 23.64 -30.00
CA PRO A 218 -15.35 23.05 -30.20
C PRO A 218 -15.98 23.37 -31.57
N PHE A 219 -15.34 24.19 -32.42
CA PHE A 219 -15.92 24.69 -33.68
C PHE A 219 -15.70 23.80 -34.90
N TYR A 220 -14.82 22.80 -34.82
CA TYR A 220 -14.50 21.90 -35.92
C TYR A 220 -14.87 20.46 -35.56
N ASP A 221 -14.61 19.51 -36.47
CA ASP A 221 -14.77 18.10 -36.15
C ASP A 221 -13.80 17.67 -35.03
N SER A 222 -14.16 16.58 -34.37
CA SER A 222 -13.44 16.08 -33.19
C SER A 222 -12.21 15.23 -33.54
N LEU A 223 -11.79 15.19 -34.81
CA LEU A 223 -10.72 14.32 -35.28
C LEU A 223 -9.36 14.75 -34.71
N LEU A 224 -8.67 13.82 -34.06
CA LEU A 224 -7.29 14.00 -33.61
C LEU A 224 -6.31 13.42 -34.62
N VAL A 225 -6.49 12.14 -34.95
CA VAL A 225 -5.59 11.39 -35.84
C VAL A 225 -6.33 10.21 -36.46
N LYS A 226 -6.07 9.95 -37.74
CA LYS A 226 -6.44 8.70 -38.38
C LYS A 226 -5.31 7.70 -38.18
N VAL A 227 -5.65 6.53 -37.66
CA VAL A 227 -4.71 5.43 -37.48
C VAL A 227 -5.04 4.38 -38.51
N ILE A 228 -4.07 4.00 -39.33
CA ILE A 228 -4.22 2.98 -40.34
C ILE A 228 -3.26 1.85 -40.04
N ALA A 229 -3.76 0.63 -39.96
CA ALA A 229 -2.97 -0.56 -39.69
C ALA A 229 -3.06 -1.52 -40.89
N SER A 230 -1.91 -1.90 -41.44
CA SER A 230 -1.80 -2.81 -42.58
C SER A 230 -1.00 -4.07 -42.23
N ALA A 231 -1.48 -5.22 -42.71
CA ALA A 231 -0.84 -6.51 -42.50
C ALA A 231 -1.21 -7.52 -43.59
N ARG A 232 -0.61 -8.72 -43.54
CA ARG A 232 -0.85 -9.81 -44.49
C ARG A 232 -2.30 -10.33 -44.55
N ASN A 233 -3.11 -10.07 -43.52
CA ASN A 233 -4.52 -10.45 -43.45
C ASN A 233 -5.24 -9.64 -42.37
N HIS A 234 -6.57 -9.67 -42.39
CA HIS A 234 -7.45 -8.92 -41.49
C HIS A 234 -7.14 -9.15 -40.00
N PRO A 235 -7.03 -10.40 -39.48
CA PRO A 235 -6.70 -10.61 -38.06
C PRO A 235 -5.37 -9.98 -37.63
N ASN A 236 -4.34 -10.00 -38.49
CA ASN A 236 -3.07 -9.36 -38.17
C ASN A 236 -3.14 -7.83 -38.24
N ALA A 237 -3.98 -7.27 -39.13
CA ALA A 237 -4.23 -5.83 -39.17
C ALA A 237 -4.98 -5.37 -37.91
N CYS A 238 -5.99 -6.14 -37.46
CA CYS A 238 -6.67 -5.93 -36.17
C CYS A 238 -5.68 -5.95 -35.00
N ALA A 239 -4.80 -6.95 -34.93
CA ALA A 239 -3.81 -7.06 -33.86
C ALA A 239 -2.87 -5.85 -33.82
N LYS A 240 -2.41 -5.37 -34.99
CA LYS A 240 -1.58 -4.16 -35.09
C LYS A 240 -2.33 -2.90 -34.67
N MET A 241 -3.60 -2.75 -35.08
CA MET A 241 -4.46 -1.63 -34.70
C MET A 241 -4.71 -1.59 -33.20
N ILE A 242 -5.07 -2.74 -32.59
CA ILE A 242 -5.28 -2.86 -31.15
C ILE A 242 -4.02 -2.45 -30.39
N ARG A 243 -2.84 -2.92 -30.82
CA ARG A 243 -1.57 -2.52 -30.21
C ARG A 243 -1.33 -1.01 -30.37
N ALA A 244 -1.60 -0.43 -31.54
CA ALA A 244 -1.47 1.00 -31.78
C ALA A 244 -2.29 1.83 -30.81
N LEU A 245 -3.59 1.54 -30.76
CA LEU A 245 -4.55 2.24 -29.91
C LEU A 245 -4.23 2.05 -28.41
N LYS A 246 -3.72 0.87 -28.00
CA LYS A 246 -3.25 0.64 -26.62
C LYS A 246 -1.97 1.39 -26.27
N GLU A 247 -1.13 1.72 -27.24
CA GLU A 247 0.09 2.51 -27.02
C GLU A 247 -0.16 4.01 -27.02
N PHE A 248 -1.22 4.48 -27.69
CA PHE A 248 -1.60 5.89 -27.65
C PHE A 248 -1.74 6.39 -26.20
N ARG A 249 -1.14 7.54 -25.92
CA ARG A 249 -1.29 8.26 -24.64
C ARG A 249 -1.73 9.68 -24.96
N ILE A 250 -3.02 9.93 -24.81
CA ILE A 250 -3.64 11.24 -24.96
C ILE A 250 -4.16 11.68 -23.58
N ARG A 251 -3.74 12.85 -23.12
CA ARG A 251 -4.15 13.45 -21.83
C ARG A 251 -4.59 14.89 -22.04
N GLY A 252 -5.42 15.39 -21.13
CA GLY A 252 -6.04 16.72 -21.21
C GLY A 252 -7.43 16.73 -21.86
N VAL A 253 -7.71 15.77 -22.76
CA VAL A 253 -9.04 15.55 -23.35
C VAL A 253 -9.40 14.07 -23.33
N LYS A 254 -10.71 13.75 -23.34
CA LYS A 254 -11.24 12.40 -23.57
C LYS A 254 -11.08 11.98 -25.03
N THR A 255 -11.12 10.67 -25.26
CA THR A 255 -11.00 10.09 -26.60
C THR A 255 -11.90 8.87 -26.77
N ASN A 256 -12.29 8.58 -28.00
CA ASN A 256 -13.05 7.38 -28.35
C ASN A 256 -12.22 6.06 -28.37
N ILE A 257 -10.92 6.09 -28.05
CA ILE A 257 -10.03 4.91 -28.06
C ILE A 257 -10.60 3.69 -27.31
N PRO A 258 -11.17 3.80 -26.08
CA PRO A 258 -11.73 2.65 -25.39
C PRO A 258 -12.85 1.96 -26.17
N PHE A 259 -13.68 2.74 -26.87
CA PHE A 259 -14.74 2.23 -27.73
C PHE A 259 -14.18 1.52 -28.97
N LEU A 260 -13.19 2.11 -29.63
CA LEU A 260 -12.51 1.46 -30.76
C LEU A 260 -11.85 0.13 -30.35
N LEU A 261 -11.24 0.07 -29.17
CA LEU A 261 -10.66 -1.17 -28.64
C LEU A 261 -11.73 -2.24 -28.42
N ASN A 262 -12.89 -1.88 -27.87
CA ASN A 262 -14.00 -2.81 -27.70
C ASN A 262 -14.49 -3.35 -29.06
N VAL A 263 -14.65 -2.47 -30.07
CA VAL A 263 -15.05 -2.86 -31.44
C VAL A 263 -14.07 -3.87 -32.04
N LEU A 264 -12.78 -3.57 -32.02
CA LEU A 264 -11.74 -4.41 -32.64
C LEU A 264 -11.54 -5.76 -31.95
N GLN A 265 -12.00 -5.89 -30.69
CA GLN A 265 -11.90 -7.12 -29.90
C GLN A 265 -13.14 -8.01 -30.03
N GLN A 266 -14.23 -7.53 -30.63
CA GLN A 266 -15.42 -8.36 -30.83
C GLN A 266 -15.16 -9.51 -31.81
N PRO A 267 -15.58 -10.75 -31.49
CA PRO A 267 -15.44 -11.88 -32.39
C PRO A 267 -16.08 -11.64 -33.77
N ALA A 268 -17.22 -10.96 -33.83
CA ALA A 268 -17.89 -10.61 -35.09
C ALA A 268 -17.01 -9.72 -35.98
N PHE A 269 -16.32 -8.73 -35.41
CA PHE A 269 -15.40 -7.88 -36.16
C PHE A 269 -14.15 -8.64 -36.62
N LEU A 270 -13.56 -9.46 -35.75
CA LEU A 270 -12.38 -10.27 -36.09
C LEU A 270 -12.64 -11.27 -37.23
N ASN A 271 -13.85 -11.82 -37.28
CA ASN A 271 -14.29 -12.74 -38.32
C ASN A 271 -14.89 -12.03 -39.55
N ALA A 272 -14.89 -10.69 -39.56
CA ALA A 272 -15.48 -9.85 -40.61
C ALA A 272 -16.97 -10.16 -40.90
N SER A 273 -17.74 -10.53 -39.87
CA SER A 273 -19.17 -10.83 -39.95
C SER A 273 -20.01 -9.67 -39.39
N VAL A 274 -19.65 -8.43 -39.75
CA VAL A 274 -20.30 -7.20 -39.25
C VAL A 274 -21.18 -6.58 -40.32
N ASP A 275 -22.21 -5.87 -39.89
CA ASP A 275 -23.11 -5.10 -40.75
C ASP A 275 -23.27 -3.66 -40.22
N THR A 276 -24.15 -2.90 -40.85
CA THR A 276 -24.46 -1.50 -40.47
C THR A 276 -25.17 -1.34 -39.13
N TYR A 277 -25.70 -2.41 -38.53
CA TYR A 277 -26.35 -2.42 -37.22
C TYR A 277 -25.45 -2.92 -36.09
N PHE A 278 -24.26 -3.45 -36.41
CA PHE A 278 -23.33 -4.03 -35.46
C PHE A 278 -23.11 -3.21 -34.19
N ILE A 279 -22.88 -1.89 -34.28
CA ILE A 279 -22.65 -1.06 -33.09
C ILE A 279 -23.94 -0.92 -32.26
N ASP A 280 -25.09 -0.77 -32.91
CA ASP A 280 -26.39 -0.56 -32.24
C ASP A 280 -26.89 -1.85 -31.56
N GLU A 281 -26.53 -3.02 -32.07
CA GLU A 281 -26.93 -4.33 -31.53
C GLU A 281 -25.97 -4.89 -30.46
N ASN A 282 -24.82 -4.25 -30.24
CA ASN A 282 -23.81 -4.70 -29.29
C ASN A 282 -23.60 -3.67 -28.15
N PRO A 283 -24.52 -3.59 -27.16
CA PRO A 283 -24.46 -2.60 -26.08
C PRO A 283 -23.20 -2.75 -25.19
N ASP A 284 -22.59 -3.93 -25.17
CA ASP A 284 -21.35 -4.19 -24.42
C ASP A 284 -20.15 -3.38 -24.95
N LEU A 285 -20.22 -2.88 -26.19
CA LEU A 285 -19.22 -1.96 -26.74
C LEU A 285 -19.09 -0.67 -25.92
N PHE A 286 -20.13 -0.30 -25.15
CA PHE A 286 -20.16 0.90 -24.31
C PHE A 286 -19.77 0.64 -22.84
N GLN A 287 -19.33 -0.58 -22.51
CA GLN A 287 -18.79 -0.89 -21.19
C GLN A 287 -17.28 -0.60 -21.16
N PHE A 288 -16.89 0.44 -20.42
CA PHE A 288 -15.50 0.91 -20.38
C PHE A 288 -14.85 0.62 -19.03
N GLN A 289 -13.64 0.06 -19.05
CA GLN A 289 -12.85 -0.12 -17.84
C GLN A 289 -12.10 1.17 -17.48
N PRO A 290 -12.27 1.72 -16.26
CA PRO A 290 -11.54 2.91 -15.83
C PRO A 290 -10.03 2.65 -15.78
N SER A 291 -9.23 3.51 -16.41
CA SER A 291 -7.78 3.47 -16.26
C SER A 291 -7.37 3.94 -14.86
N GLN A 292 -6.49 3.20 -14.18
CA GLN A 292 -6.03 3.57 -12.82
C GLN A 292 -5.18 4.85 -12.76
N ASN A 293 -4.53 5.22 -13.88
CA ASN A 293 -3.67 6.40 -14.02
C ASN A 293 -2.62 6.59 -12.90
N ARG A 294 -1.96 5.50 -12.49
CA ARG A 294 -1.08 5.46 -11.30
C ARG A 294 0.09 6.45 -11.36
N ALA A 295 0.80 6.51 -12.48
CA ALA A 295 1.98 7.38 -12.63
C ALA A 295 1.62 8.88 -12.49
N GLN A 296 0.51 9.32 -13.09
CA GLN A 296 0.07 10.71 -12.97
C GLN A 296 -0.34 11.05 -11.54
N LYS A 297 -1.06 10.15 -10.86
CA LYS A 297 -1.43 10.36 -9.44
C LYS A 297 -0.19 10.51 -8.56
N LEU A 298 0.85 9.72 -8.81
CA LEU A 298 2.12 9.82 -8.08
C LEU A 298 2.86 11.12 -8.39
N LEU A 299 2.94 11.53 -9.66
CA LEU A 299 3.55 12.81 -10.03
C LEU A 299 2.80 14.00 -9.44
N ASN A 300 1.47 13.96 -9.44
CA ASN A 300 0.63 14.97 -8.81
C ASN A 300 0.90 15.03 -7.30
N PHE A 301 0.97 13.88 -6.62
CA PHE A 301 1.30 13.84 -5.19
C PHE A 301 2.70 14.42 -4.91
N LEU A 302 3.71 14.05 -5.70
CA LEU A 302 5.07 14.59 -5.56
C LEU A 302 5.11 16.10 -5.81
N GLY A 303 4.41 16.58 -6.85
CA GLY A 303 4.29 18.00 -7.15
C GLY A 303 3.60 18.78 -6.03
N GLU A 304 2.50 18.23 -5.50
CA GLU A 304 1.75 18.82 -4.39
C GLU A 304 2.63 18.94 -3.14
N VAL A 305 3.30 17.86 -2.73
CA VAL A 305 4.19 17.86 -1.56
C VAL A 305 5.37 18.82 -1.76
N GLN A 306 5.89 18.94 -2.98
CA GLN A 306 7.03 19.82 -3.26
C GLN A 306 6.64 21.31 -3.23
N VAL A 307 5.42 21.67 -3.65
CA VAL A 307 4.94 23.06 -3.72
C VAL A 307 4.29 23.49 -2.40
N ASN A 308 3.42 22.66 -1.85
CA ASN A 308 2.58 22.99 -0.70
C ASN A 308 3.07 22.37 0.62
N GLY A 309 4.11 21.53 0.57
CA GLY A 309 4.61 20.79 1.73
C GLY A 309 3.77 19.56 2.09
N PRO A 310 4.17 18.79 3.11
CA PRO A 310 3.39 17.65 3.59
C PRO A 310 2.05 18.10 4.20
N THR A 311 1.00 17.32 3.97
CA THR A 311 -0.35 17.58 4.52
C THR A 311 -0.40 17.48 6.05
N THR A 312 0.52 16.72 6.65
CA THR A 312 0.70 16.66 8.10
C THR A 312 1.85 17.59 8.48
N PRO A 313 1.63 18.60 9.34
CA PRO A 313 2.68 19.50 9.81
C PRO A 313 3.83 18.72 10.45
N LEU A 314 5.06 19.15 10.17
CA LEU A 314 6.23 18.62 10.87
C LEU A 314 6.21 19.12 12.32
N ALA A 315 6.67 18.28 13.26
CA ALA A 315 6.75 18.65 14.67
C ALA A 315 7.79 19.76 14.95
N THR A 316 8.69 20.01 13.99
CA THR A 316 9.78 20.98 14.09
C THR A 316 10.06 21.60 12.73
N ASP A 317 10.62 22.80 12.69
CA ASP A 317 11.10 23.45 11.46
C ASP A 317 12.43 22.87 10.93
N LEU A 318 13.01 21.89 11.62
CA LEU A 318 14.22 21.20 11.17
C LEU A 318 13.93 20.42 9.89
N LYS A 319 14.75 20.65 8.87
CA LYS A 319 14.69 19.87 7.64
C LYS A 319 15.13 18.43 7.90
N PRO A 320 14.43 17.42 7.38
CA PRO A 320 14.90 16.04 7.44
C PRO A 320 16.30 15.92 6.83
N ALA A 321 17.21 15.23 7.51
CA ALA A 321 18.50 14.89 6.95
C ALA A 321 18.29 13.93 5.76
N TYR A 322 19.04 14.13 4.68
CA TYR A 322 19.09 13.15 3.59
C TYR A 322 19.91 11.96 4.07
N VAL A 323 19.24 10.84 4.36
CA VAL A 323 19.88 9.60 4.81
C VAL A 323 19.40 8.47 3.91
N ASN A 324 20.35 7.73 3.35
CA ASN A 324 20.07 6.41 2.76
C ASN A 324 20.46 5.35 3.80
N PRO A 325 19.51 4.78 4.56
CA PRO A 325 19.85 3.84 5.61
C PRO A 325 20.45 2.56 5.00
N PRO A 326 21.63 2.10 5.47
CA PRO A 326 22.18 0.83 5.03
C PRO A 326 21.26 -0.30 5.49
N ILE A 327 20.88 -1.19 4.57
CA ILE A 327 20.15 -2.40 4.91
C ILE A 327 21.17 -3.53 5.10
N PRO A 328 21.27 -4.14 6.28
CA PRO A 328 22.14 -5.29 6.49
C PRO A 328 21.78 -6.47 5.57
N SER A 329 22.79 -7.20 5.10
CA SER A 329 22.57 -8.38 4.26
C SER A 329 22.02 -9.56 5.08
N THR A 330 21.18 -10.39 4.44
CA THR A 330 20.71 -11.66 5.01
C THR A 330 21.71 -12.82 4.88
N ARG A 331 22.84 -12.60 4.19
CA ARG A 331 23.89 -13.62 3.97
C ARG A 331 24.76 -13.82 5.22
N HIS A 332 25.00 -15.07 5.60
CA HIS A 332 26.00 -15.43 6.60
C HIS A 332 27.35 -15.74 5.92
N GLY A 333 28.39 -14.96 6.22
CA GLY A 333 29.77 -15.22 5.78
C GLY A 333 30.29 -14.28 4.69
N SER A 334 31.54 -13.84 4.82
CA SER A 334 32.29 -13.23 3.72
C SER A 334 32.52 -14.29 2.63
N TRP A 335 32.48 -13.88 1.35
CA TRP A 335 32.69 -14.72 0.16
C TRP A 335 31.47 -15.55 -0.33
N ALA A 336 30.44 -14.89 -0.87
CA ALA A 336 29.45 -15.56 -1.72
C ALA A 336 29.08 -14.67 -2.92
N GLN A 337 29.18 -15.24 -4.13
CA GLN A 337 28.93 -14.59 -5.42
C GLN A 337 27.47 -14.11 -5.56
N GLU A 338 27.23 -13.21 -6.51
CA GLU A 338 26.01 -12.38 -6.62
C GLU A 338 24.71 -13.15 -7.01
N GLU A 339 24.76 -14.45 -7.30
CA GLU A 339 23.65 -15.16 -7.97
C GLU A 339 22.85 -16.19 -7.14
N GLU A 340 23.19 -16.47 -5.88
CA GLU A 340 22.37 -17.40 -5.07
C GLU A 340 21.18 -16.71 -4.37
N GLU A 341 20.00 -17.21 -4.72
CA GLU A 341 18.67 -16.98 -4.15
C GLU A 341 18.72 -17.02 -2.61
N SER A 342 18.07 -16.07 -1.93
CA SER A 342 18.16 -15.97 -0.46
C SER A 342 17.67 -17.26 0.19
N SER A 343 18.53 -17.90 1.00
CA SER A 343 18.15 -19.01 1.90
C SER A 343 16.83 -18.68 2.63
N PRO A 344 15.93 -19.66 2.84
CA PRO A 344 14.78 -19.44 3.71
C PRO A 344 15.24 -19.07 5.14
N PRO A 345 14.47 -18.26 5.87
CA PRO A 345 14.82 -17.89 7.23
C PRO A 345 14.76 -19.10 8.18
N PRO A 346 15.54 -19.11 9.28
CA PRO A 346 15.53 -20.20 10.24
C PRO A 346 14.14 -20.44 10.85
N VAL A 347 13.87 -21.67 11.26
CA VAL A 347 12.59 -22.02 11.90
C VAL A 347 12.47 -21.27 13.23
N GLY A 348 11.39 -20.50 13.37
CA GLY A 348 11.05 -19.76 14.57
C GLY A 348 9.82 -20.31 15.29
N LEU A 349 9.45 -19.68 16.41
CA LEU A 349 8.38 -20.15 17.30
C LEU A 349 7.00 -20.18 16.62
N ARG A 350 6.80 -19.40 15.55
CA ARG A 350 5.55 -19.38 14.78
C ARG A 350 5.21 -20.74 14.19
N GLN A 351 6.22 -21.53 13.83
CA GLN A 351 5.99 -22.85 13.26
C GLN A 351 5.28 -23.80 14.25
N VAL A 352 5.55 -23.66 15.54
CA VAL A 352 4.85 -24.42 16.60
C VAL A 352 3.37 -24.01 16.64
N LEU A 353 3.09 -22.70 16.57
CA LEU A 353 1.72 -22.19 16.57
C LEU A 353 0.91 -22.71 15.37
N ILE A 354 1.46 -22.59 14.16
CA ILE A 354 0.77 -23.03 12.92
C ILE A 354 0.49 -24.52 12.95
N LYS A 355 1.44 -25.32 13.44
CA LYS A 355 1.37 -26.78 13.39
C LYS A 355 0.50 -27.36 14.52
N ASP A 356 0.71 -26.87 15.73
CA ASP A 356 0.25 -27.53 16.96
C ASP A 356 -0.72 -26.64 17.80
N GLY A 357 -0.99 -25.41 17.36
CA GLY A 357 -1.98 -24.51 17.95
C GLY A 357 -1.52 -23.65 19.14
N PRO A 358 -2.37 -22.73 19.63
CA PRO A 358 -2.04 -21.76 20.70
C PRO A 358 -1.57 -22.38 22.02
N GLU A 359 -2.15 -23.49 22.44
CA GLU A 359 -1.78 -24.15 23.69
C GLU A 359 -0.41 -24.82 23.58
N ALA A 360 -0.08 -25.38 22.41
CA ALA A 360 1.25 -25.94 22.15
C ALA A 360 2.31 -24.83 22.09
N PHE A 361 1.97 -23.69 21.50
CA PHE A 361 2.79 -22.48 21.52
C PHE A 361 3.08 -22.04 22.97
N ALA A 362 2.05 -21.88 23.81
CA ALA A 362 2.22 -21.49 25.22
C ALA A 362 3.08 -22.49 26.00
N ARG A 363 2.89 -23.81 25.78
CA ARG A 363 3.76 -24.84 26.39
C ARG A 363 5.21 -24.75 25.91
N ALA A 364 5.44 -24.44 24.62
CA ALA A 364 6.77 -24.27 24.08
C ALA A 364 7.49 -23.06 24.70
N VAL A 365 6.78 -21.94 24.87
CA VAL A 365 7.29 -20.74 25.57
C VAL A 365 7.68 -21.10 27.01
N ARG A 366 6.79 -21.77 27.74
CA ARG A 366 7.06 -22.14 29.14
C ARG A 366 8.24 -23.10 29.31
N ARG A 367 8.46 -23.98 28.32
CA ARG A 367 9.59 -24.92 28.30
C ARG A 367 10.92 -24.27 27.93
N ASN A 368 10.91 -23.06 27.36
CA ASN A 368 12.12 -22.36 26.99
C ASN A 368 12.99 -22.11 28.25
N ALA A 369 14.28 -22.41 28.13
CA ALA A 369 15.25 -22.09 29.17
C ALA A 369 15.64 -20.61 29.04
N GLY A 370 15.25 -19.79 30.01
CA GLY A 370 15.52 -18.34 30.01
C GLY A 370 14.28 -17.51 29.64
N CYS A 371 14.47 -16.20 29.52
CA CYS A 371 13.40 -15.27 29.18
C CYS A 371 13.52 -14.86 27.70
N MET A 372 12.44 -14.97 26.93
CA MET A 372 12.39 -14.55 25.54
C MET A 372 12.13 -13.05 25.44
N ILE A 373 12.30 -12.51 24.23
CA ILE A 373 12.05 -11.08 23.97
C ILE A 373 10.96 -10.94 22.91
N THR A 374 10.06 -9.99 23.16
CA THR A 374 9.20 -9.38 22.14
C THR A 374 9.82 -8.08 21.68
N ASP A 375 10.05 -7.94 20.37
CA ASP A 375 10.50 -6.66 19.82
C ASP A 375 9.29 -5.76 19.50
N THR A 376 9.23 -4.59 20.12
CA THR A 376 8.16 -3.58 19.95
C THR A 376 8.50 -2.49 18.94
N THR A 377 9.64 -2.59 18.26
CA THR A 377 10.17 -1.56 17.33
C THR A 377 9.16 -1.20 16.23
N PHE A 378 8.38 -2.16 15.75
CA PHE A 378 7.41 -1.95 14.67
C PHE A 378 6.04 -1.42 15.15
N ARG A 379 5.82 -1.26 16.45
CA ARG A 379 4.55 -0.80 17.01
C ARG A 379 4.75 0.22 18.13
N ASP A 380 5.00 -0.23 19.36
CA ASP A 380 4.93 0.66 20.52
C ASP A 380 6.08 1.67 20.57
N ALA A 381 7.27 1.27 20.12
CA ALA A 381 8.43 2.13 20.17
C ALA A 381 8.23 3.44 19.38
N HIS A 382 7.80 3.33 18.12
CA HIS A 382 7.52 4.51 17.30
C HIS A 382 6.18 5.16 17.64
N GLN A 383 5.23 4.44 18.23
CA GLN A 383 4.03 5.05 18.81
C GLN A 383 4.41 6.01 19.94
N SER A 384 5.34 5.63 20.82
CA SER A 384 5.83 6.45 21.93
C SER A 384 6.77 7.57 21.52
N LEU A 385 7.68 7.33 20.57
CA LEU A 385 8.75 8.27 20.23
C LEU A 385 8.43 9.16 19.02
N LEU A 386 7.67 8.64 18.05
CA LEU A 386 7.51 9.24 16.72
C LEU A 386 6.04 9.38 16.32
N ALA A 387 5.13 9.50 17.29
CA ALA A 387 3.70 9.64 17.07
C ALA A 387 3.13 8.62 16.07
N THR A 388 3.65 7.38 16.10
CA THR A 388 3.22 6.26 15.25
C THR A 388 3.48 6.46 13.75
N ARG A 389 4.47 7.28 13.36
CA ARG A 389 4.69 7.69 11.95
C ARG A 389 5.68 6.83 11.14
N VAL A 390 6.19 5.72 11.69
CA VAL A 390 7.04 4.80 10.90
C VAL A 390 6.18 4.08 9.86
N ARG A 391 6.68 4.06 8.62
CA ARG A 391 5.92 3.65 7.42
C ARG A 391 6.20 2.20 7.05
N THR A 392 5.28 1.60 6.30
CA THR A 392 5.44 0.24 5.76
C THR A 392 6.71 0.11 4.93
N TYR A 393 7.08 1.16 4.19
CA TYR A 393 8.29 1.23 3.38
C TYR A 393 9.56 0.92 4.19
N ASP A 394 9.73 1.53 5.36
CA ASP A 394 10.93 1.36 6.18
C ASP A 394 10.95 0.00 6.89
N MET A 395 9.79 -0.43 7.41
CA MET A 395 9.63 -1.73 8.06
C MET A 395 9.89 -2.90 7.09
N ALA A 396 9.34 -2.82 5.88
CA ALA A 396 9.50 -3.87 4.87
C ALA A 396 10.95 -4.03 4.39
N ARG A 397 11.73 -2.93 4.34
CA ARG A 397 13.13 -2.98 3.90
C ARG A 397 14.03 -3.75 4.87
N ILE A 398 13.77 -3.69 6.17
CA ILE A 398 14.57 -4.37 7.20
C ILE A 398 14.00 -5.74 7.60
N ALA A 399 12.72 -6.00 7.30
CA ALA A 399 12.01 -7.23 7.65
C ALA A 399 12.75 -8.54 7.28
N PRO A 400 13.33 -8.70 6.07
CA PRO A 400 14.09 -9.91 5.73
C PRO A 400 15.27 -10.15 6.67
N TYR A 401 16.02 -9.11 7.04
CA TYR A 401 17.12 -9.23 7.99
C TYR A 401 16.61 -9.64 9.37
N VAL A 402 15.53 -9.03 9.85
CA VAL A 402 14.93 -9.38 11.15
C VAL A 402 14.54 -10.86 11.21
N SER A 403 13.89 -11.35 10.14
CA SER A 403 13.49 -12.76 10.00
C SER A 403 14.68 -13.73 10.09
N HIS A 404 15.84 -13.36 9.55
CA HIS A 404 17.05 -14.20 9.55
C HIS A 404 17.88 -14.07 10.83
N ALA A 405 18.06 -12.85 11.33
CA ALA A 405 18.97 -12.55 12.43
C ALA A 405 18.35 -12.81 13.81
N PHE A 406 17.02 -12.72 13.93
CA PHE A 406 16.32 -12.86 15.21
C PHE A 406 15.21 -13.93 15.19
N PRO A 407 15.48 -15.16 14.71
CA PRO A 407 14.47 -16.21 14.58
C PRO A 407 13.92 -16.70 15.93
N HIS A 408 14.60 -16.36 17.03
CA HIS A 408 14.29 -16.79 18.40
C HIS A 408 13.48 -15.78 19.22
N LEU A 409 13.02 -14.67 18.62
CA LEU A 409 12.08 -13.78 19.28
C LEU A 409 10.79 -14.53 19.64
N TYR A 410 10.20 -14.19 20.79
CA TYR A 410 8.87 -14.67 21.15
C TYR A 410 7.85 -14.16 20.14
N SER A 411 7.90 -12.85 19.85
CA SER A 411 7.08 -12.22 18.83
C SER A 411 7.69 -10.90 18.36
N MET A 412 7.19 -10.40 17.23
CA MET A 412 7.32 -9.02 16.79
C MET A 412 5.99 -8.31 17.03
N GLU A 413 5.97 -7.31 17.90
CA GLU A 413 4.80 -6.47 18.04
C GLU A 413 4.79 -5.42 16.93
N ASN A 414 3.87 -5.56 15.98
CA ASN A 414 3.88 -4.79 14.73
C ASN A 414 2.51 -4.23 14.32
N TRP A 415 1.48 -4.40 15.16
CA TRP A 415 0.12 -4.04 14.82
C TRP A 415 -0.76 -3.70 16.03
N GLY A 416 -1.96 -3.17 15.78
CA GLY A 416 -2.85 -2.70 16.84
C GLY A 416 -2.37 -1.40 17.50
N GLY A 417 -2.94 -1.07 18.66
CA GLY A 417 -2.75 0.26 19.24
C GLY A 417 -3.16 1.38 18.26
N ALA A 418 -2.35 2.42 18.15
CA ALA A 418 -2.65 3.55 17.26
C ALA A 418 -2.32 3.29 15.77
N THR A 419 -1.59 2.22 15.46
CA THR A 419 -1.06 1.99 14.09
C THR A 419 -2.16 1.87 13.04
N PHE A 420 -3.31 1.30 13.40
CA PHE A 420 -4.42 1.06 12.48
C PHE A 420 -5.04 2.36 11.94
N ASP A 421 -5.41 3.30 12.82
CA ASP A 421 -5.95 4.61 12.41
C ASP A 421 -4.87 5.48 11.77
N VAL A 422 -3.67 5.52 12.37
CA VAL A 422 -2.61 6.43 11.93
C VAL A 422 -2.14 6.11 10.52
N SER A 423 -2.03 4.83 10.16
CA SER A 423 -1.58 4.45 8.81
C SER A 423 -2.54 4.99 7.75
N MET A 424 -3.86 4.87 7.97
CA MET A 424 -4.85 5.34 7.01
C MET A 424 -4.98 6.87 7.02
N ARG A 425 -5.03 7.46 8.22
CA ARG A 425 -5.33 8.88 8.41
C ARG A 425 -4.17 9.79 8.03
N PHE A 426 -2.94 9.42 8.41
CA PHE A 426 -1.77 10.30 8.28
C PHE A 426 -0.70 9.78 7.32
N LEU A 427 -0.59 8.46 7.14
CA LEU A 427 0.40 7.88 6.24
C LEU A 427 -0.18 7.50 4.88
N HIS A 428 -1.51 7.58 4.73
CA HIS A 428 -2.26 7.20 3.53
C HIS A 428 -1.93 5.78 3.04
N GLU A 429 -1.77 4.84 3.96
CA GLU A 429 -1.47 3.43 3.68
C GLU A 429 -2.38 2.48 4.46
N CYS A 430 -2.66 1.32 3.87
CA CYS A 430 -3.56 0.33 4.44
C CYS A 430 -2.85 -0.50 5.53
N PRO A 431 -3.38 -0.57 6.77
CA PRO A 431 -2.75 -1.34 7.84
C PRO A 431 -2.81 -2.86 7.56
N TRP A 432 -3.81 -3.32 6.81
CA TRP A 432 -3.91 -4.71 6.37
C TRP A 432 -2.83 -5.08 5.37
N GLU A 433 -2.60 -4.21 4.37
CA GLU A 433 -1.52 -4.41 3.38
C GLU A 433 -0.14 -4.41 4.07
N ARG A 434 0.06 -3.54 5.07
CA ARG A 434 1.25 -3.58 5.93
C ARG A 434 1.43 -4.94 6.60
N LEU A 435 0.38 -5.45 7.26
CA LEU A 435 0.41 -6.74 7.95
C LEU A 435 0.76 -7.87 6.98
N GLU A 436 0.08 -7.95 5.84
CA GLU A 436 0.28 -9.00 4.83
C GLU A 436 1.68 -8.92 4.19
N THR A 437 2.15 -7.71 3.88
CA THR A 437 3.50 -7.49 3.35
C THR A 437 4.57 -7.94 4.35
N LEU A 438 4.48 -7.51 5.61
CA LEU A 438 5.43 -7.92 6.64
C LEU A 438 5.34 -9.42 6.91
N ARG A 439 4.15 -10.01 6.82
CA ARG A 439 3.97 -11.44 7.04
C ARG A 439 4.70 -12.28 6.00
N GLN A 440 4.63 -11.88 4.74
CA GLN A 440 5.36 -12.52 3.64
C GLN A 440 6.89 -12.43 3.86
N LEU A 441 7.38 -11.28 4.34
CA LEU A 441 8.80 -11.02 4.53
C LEU A 441 9.39 -11.65 5.81
N ILE A 442 8.55 -11.92 6.80
CA ILE A 442 8.94 -12.53 8.08
C ILE A 442 8.04 -13.75 8.27
N PRO A 443 8.28 -14.93 7.69
CA PRO A 443 7.35 -16.05 7.82
C PRO A 443 7.45 -16.82 9.15
N ASN A 444 8.53 -16.64 9.91
CA ASN A 444 8.99 -17.53 10.98
C ASN A 444 8.77 -16.99 12.42
N ILE A 445 8.62 -15.68 12.61
CA ILE A 445 8.46 -15.05 13.94
C ILE A 445 6.98 -14.72 14.18
N PRO A 446 6.39 -15.06 15.34
CA PRO A 446 5.00 -14.71 15.66
C PRO A 446 4.77 -13.21 15.57
N PHE A 447 3.65 -12.79 15.00
CA PHE A 447 3.22 -11.39 15.01
C PHE A 447 2.27 -11.14 16.17
N GLN A 448 2.51 -10.06 16.89
CA GLN A 448 1.73 -9.65 18.04
C GLN A 448 1.03 -8.31 17.79
N CYS A 449 -0.21 -8.20 18.24
CA CYS A 449 -0.94 -6.94 18.28
C CYS A 449 -1.44 -6.60 19.69
N LEU A 450 -1.59 -5.29 19.93
CA LEU A 450 -2.30 -4.78 21.09
C LEU A 450 -3.78 -4.58 20.72
N LEU A 451 -4.67 -5.32 21.40
CA LEU A 451 -6.12 -5.32 21.19
C LEU A 451 -6.82 -4.80 22.44
N ARG A 452 -7.66 -3.78 22.31
CA ARG A 452 -8.54 -3.35 23.40
C ARG A 452 -9.81 -4.20 23.38
N GLY A 453 -10.07 -4.95 24.45
CA GLY A 453 -11.08 -6.02 24.44
C GLY A 453 -12.46 -5.59 23.96
N ALA A 454 -12.96 -4.43 24.43
CA ALA A 454 -14.29 -3.93 24.05
C ALA A 454 -14.39 -3.35 22.63
N ASN A 455 -13.28 -2.87 22.05
CA ASN A 455 -13.34 -1.98 20.88
C ASN A 455 -12.34 -2.34 19.76
N ALA A 456 -11.62 -3.46 19.90
CA ALA A 456 -10.50 -3.87 19.06
C ALA A 456 -9.42 -2.78 18.92
N VAL A 457 -9.44 -2.04 17.81
CA VAL A 457 -8.50 -0.94 17.47
C VAL A 457 -9.20 0.40 17.24
N GLY A 458 -10.51 0.46 17.46
CA GLY A 458 -11.30 1.67 17.25
C GLY A 458 -11.50 2.52 18.51
N TYR A 459 -12.09 3.70 18.32
CA TYR A 459 -12.27 4.71 19.38
C TYR A 459 -13.68 4.75 19.97
N SER A 460 -14.63 4.00 19.40
CA SER A 460 -16.03 3.90 19.87
C SER A 460 -16.31 2.49 20.39
N ASN A 461 -17.44 2.31 21.07
CA ASN A 461 -17.94 0.98 21.39
C ASN A 461 -18.48 0.31 20.11
N TYR A 462 -18.19 -0.98 19.95
CA TYR A 462 -18.68 -1.78 18.84
C TYR A 462 -19.41 -3.02 19.38
N PRO A 463 -20.43 -3.51 18.68
CA PRO A 463 -21.05 -4.78 19.03
C PRO A 463 -20.08 -5.96 18.84
N ASP A 464 -20.24 -7.02 19.63
CA ASP A 464 -19.31 -8.15 19.70
C ASP A 464 -19.03 -8.80 18.34
N ASN A 465 -20.01 -8.82 17.43
CA ASN A 465 -19.84 -9.36 16.08
C ASN A 465 -18.78 -8.59 15.26
N VAL A 466 -18.58 -7.30 15.51
CA VAL A 466 -17.51 -6.51 14.88
C VAL A 466 -16.14 -6.91 15.43
N ILE A 467 -16.03 -7.12 16.74
CA ILE A 467 -14.79 -7.55 17.41
C ILE A 467 -14.40 -8.94 16.94
N ASN A 468 -15.37 -9.86 16.90
CA ASN A 468 -15.21 -11.21 16.36
C ASN A 468 -14.74 -11.18 14.91
N LYS A 469 -15.39 -10.39 14.05
CA LYS A 469 -15.00 -10.31 12.64
C LYS A 469 -13.62 -9.68 12.45
N PHE A 470 -13.27 -8.70 13.27
CA PHE A 470 -11.95 -8.08 13.25
C PHE A 470 -10.86 -9.12 13.58
N CYS A 471 -11.04 -9.91 14.63
CA CYS A 471 -10.07 -10.93 15.03
C CYS A 471 -9.94 -12.05 13.98
N GLU A 472 -11.05 -12.50 13.40
CA GLU A 472 -11.07 -13.48 12.29
C GLU A 472 -10.22 -12.99 11.10
N LEU A 473 -10.44 -11.73 10.69
CA LEU A 473 -9.67 -11.15 9.58
C LEU A 473 -8.21 -10.93 9.95
N ALA A 474 -7.91 -10.53 11.19
CA ALA A 474 -6.53 -10.35 11.67
C ALA A 474 -5.74 -11.67 11.63
N VAL A 475 -6.31 -12.77 12.12
CA VAL A 475 -5.66 -14.10 12.03
C VAL A 475 -5.49 -14.51 10.57
N LYS A 476 -6.53 -14.34 9.74
CA LYS A 476 -6.48 -14.66 8.30
C LYS A 476 -5.37 -13.91 7.57
N SER A 477 -5.12 -12.64 7.91
CA SER A 477 -4.06 -11.82 7.33
C SER A 477 -2.68 -12.06 7.97
N GLY A 478 -2.57 -12.92 8.99
CA GLY A 478 -1.29 -13.40 9.54
C GLY A 478 -0.92 -12.92 10.94
N MET A 479 -1.86 -12.37 11.71
CA MET A 479 -1.69 -12.06 13.12
C MET A 479 -1.72 -13.34 13.97
N ASP A 480 -0.81 -13.47 14.93
CA ASP A 480 -0.62 -14.70 15.69
C ASP A 480 -0.98 -14.54 17.18
N VAL A 481 -0.54 -13.45 17.83
CA VAL A 481 -0.69 -13.18 19.26
C VAL A 481 -1.52 -11.92 19.51
N PHE A 482 -2.58 -12.04 20.30
CA PHE A 482 -3.46 -10.94 20.66
C PHE A 482 -3.26 -10.61 22.14
N ARG A 483 -2.56 -9.49 22.40
CA ARG A 483 -2.46 -8.91 23.74
C ARG A 483 -3.74 -8.15 24.03
N VAL A 484 -4.67 -8.80 24.73
CA VAL A 484 -6.00 -8.25 25.05
C VAL A 484 -5.93 -7.51 26.38
N PHE A 485 -6.27 -6.23 26.37
CA PHE A 485 -6.32 -5.41 27.59
C PHE A 485 -7.63 -4.62 27.69
N ASP A 486 -7.97 -4.20 28.91
CA ASP A 486 -8.98 -3.18 29.17
C ASP A 486 -8.35 -2.04 29.99
N CYS A 487 -8.73 -0.80 29.68
CA CYS A 487 -8.12 0.38 30.29
C CYS A 487 -8.44 0.56 31.78
N LEU A 488 -9.41 -0.19 32.32
CA LEU A 488 -9.79 -0.20 33.73
C LEU A 488 -9.59 -1.59 34.37
N ASN A 489 -8.95 -2.52 33.66
CA ASN A 489 -8.92 -3.95 34.03
C ASN A 489 -10.33 -4.54 34.24
N TYR A 490 -11.33 -4.06 33.50
CA TYR A 490 -12.70 -4.54 33.64
C TYR A 490 -12.87 -5.90 32.97
N LEU A 491 -13.07 -6.94 33.78
CA LEU A 491 -13.10 -8.34 33.35
C LEU A 491 -14.07 -8.65 32.21
N PRO A 492 -15.34 -8.17 32.22
CA PRO A 492 -16.26 -8.46 31.12
C PRO A 492 -15.73 -8.01 29.74
N ASN A 493 -15.10 -6.83 29.66
CA ASN A 493 -14.51 -6.34 28.42
C ASN A 493 -13.29 -7.16 27.98
N LEU A 494 -12.48 -7.60 28.94
CA LEU A 494 -11.33 -8.47 28.67
C LEU A 494 -11.81 -9.81 28.08
N ILE A 495 -12.80 -10.43 28.70
CA ILE A 495 -13.35 -11.73 28.28
C ILE A 495 -13.88 -11.67 26.85
N VAL A 496 -14.63 -10.61 26.47
CA VAL A 496 -15.12 -10.43 25.09
C VAL A 496 -13.98 -10.44 24.07
N GLY A 497 -12.91 -9.69 24.33
CA GLY A 497 -11.74 -9.66 23.44
C GLY A 497 -10.96 -10.97 23.41
N MET A 498 -10.85 -11.64 24.56
CA MET A 498 -10.19 -12.94 24.70
C MET A 498 -10.92 -14.03 23.91
N GLU A 499 -12.24 -14.11 24.06
CA GLU A 499 -13.08 -15.03 23.31
C GLU A 499 -13.01 -14.76 21.81
N ALA A 500 -13.09 -13.49 21.38
CA ALA A 500 -12.97 -13.13 19.98
C ALA A 500 -11.63 -13.54 19.35
N ALA A 501 -10.52 -13.30 20.05
CA ALA A 501 -9.18 -13.68 19.59
C ALA A 501 -8.98 -15.21 19.60
N GLY A 502 -9.43 -15.89 20.66
CA GLY A 502 -9.33 -17.35 20.79
C GLY A 502 -10.17 -18.08 19.75
N ASN A 503 -11.42 -17.66 19.55
CA ASN A 503 -12.32 -18.24 18.54
C ASN A 503 -11.80 -18.05 17.10
N ALA A 504 -11.02 -17.00 16.85
CA ALA A 504 -10.35 -16.77 15.58
C ALA A 504 -9.11 -17.68 15.38
N GLY A 505 -8.66 -18.39 16.42
CA GLY A 505 -7.47 -19.25 16.40
C GLY A 505 -6.17 -18.54 16.82
N GLY A 506 -6.26 -17.34 17.40
CA GLY A 506 -5.10 -16.58 17.88
C GLY A 506 -4.64 -16.99 19.28
N VAL A 507 -3.39 -16.69 19.61
CA VAL A 507 -2.87 -16.81 20.98
C VAL A 507 -3.45 -15.67 21.81
N VAL A 508 -4.32 -16.02 22.75
CA VAL A 508 -4.87 -15.09 23.76
C VAL A 508 -3.84 -14.79 24.84
N GLU A 509 -3.27 -13.59 24.80
CA GLU A 509 -2.43 -13.03 25.85
C GLU A 509 -3.25 -12.02 26.68
N ALA A 510 -3.64 -12.41 27.89
CA ALA A 510 -4.52 -11.60 28.73
C ALA A 510 -3.69 -10.61 29.56
N ALA A 511 -3.83 -9.31 29.25
CA ALA A 511 -3.03 -8.25 29.84
C ALA A 511 -3.72 -7.56 31.02
N ILE A 512 -3.00 -7.51 32.13
CA ILE A 512 -3.36 -6.76 33.33
C ILE A 512 -2.60 -5.44 33.33
N SER A 513 -3.32 -4.33 33.26
CA SER A 513 -2.72 -2.99 33.35
C SER A 513 -2.19 -2.76 34.77
N TYR A 514 -0.90 -2.48 34.91
CA TYR A 514 -0.25 -2.22 36.18
C TYR A 514 -0.34 -0.75 36.57
N THR A 515 -0.60 -0.50 37.85
CA THR A 515 -0.62 0.83 38.46
C THR A 515 -0.28 0.70 39.95
N GLY A 516 -0.10 1.82 40.64
CA GLY A 516 0.25 1.76 42.06
C GLY A 516 1.68 1.25 42.30
N ASP A 517 1.88 0.57 43.42
CA ASP A 517 3.18 -0.01 43.79
C ASP A 517 2.96 -1.18 44.77
N VAL A 518 3.11 -2.42 44.32
CA VAL A 518 2.88 -3.60 45.18
C VAL A 518 3.94 -3.79 46.27
N SER A 519 5.08 -3.08 46.17
CA SER A 519 6.09 -3.07 47.23
C SER A 519 5.72 -2.11 48.37
N ASP A 520 4.80 -1.18 48.13
CA ASP A 520 4.32 -0.21 49.12
C ASP A 520 3.06 -0.73 49.84
N ARG A 521 3.25 -1.22 51.07
CA ARG A 521 2.17 -1.77 51.90
C ARG A 521 1.13 -0.73 52.34
N THR A 522 1.41 0.57 52.19
CA THR A 522 0.44 1.63 52.52
C THR A 522 -0.62 1.81 51.43
N ARG A 523 -0.34 1.34 50.20
CA ARG A 523 -1.27 1.38 49.07
C ARG A 523 -2.16 0.14 49.09
N THR A 524 -3.39 0.31 49.56
CA THR A 524 -4.31 -0.82 49.79
C THR A 524 -5.18 -1.18 48.58
N GLN A 525 -5.47 -0.24 47.67
CA GLN A 525 -6.39 -0.46 46.55
C GLN A 525 -5.82 -1.39 45.47
N TYR A 526 -4.61 -1.11 44.98
CA TYR A 526 -3.92 -1.90 43.96
C TYR A 526 -2.75 -2.68 44.60
N ASN A 527 -3.10 -3.54 45.56
CA ASN A 527 -2.15 -4.37 46.27
C ASN A 527 -1.82 -5.65 45.49
N LEU A 528 -0.93 -6.50 46.02
CA LEU A 528 -0.56 -7.77 45.37
C LEU A 528 -1.78 -8.69 45.14
N GLN A 529 -2.70 -8.77 46.11
CA GLN A 529 -3.86 -9.66 46.02
C GLN A 529 -4.78 -9.27 44.86
N TYR A 530 -4.98 -7.97 44.61
CA TYR A 530 -5.75 -7.48 43.47
C TYR A 530 -5.24 -8.08 42.14
N TYR A 531 -3.92 -8.07 41.93
CA TYR A 531 -3.31 -8.62 40.72
C TYR A 531 -3.43 -10.15 40.64
N LEU A 532 -3.26 -10.85 41.77
CA LEU A 532 -3.39 -12.31 41.84
C LEU A 532 -4.82 -12.79 41.64
N ASP A 533 -5.81 -12.03 42.09
CA ASP A 533 -7.23 -12.32 41.88
C ASP A 533 -7.60 -12.10 40.43
N LEU A 534 -7.20 -10.97 39.84
CA LEU A 534 -7.46 -10.69 38.43
C LEU A 534 -6.83 -11.74 37.52
N ALA A 535 -5.56 -12.11 37.77
CA ALA A 535 -4.88 -13.19 37.04
C ALA A 535 -5.65 -14.52 37.14
N GLU A 536 -6.17 -14.87 38.32
CA GLU A 536 -6.96 -16.09 38.49
C GLU A 536 -8.22 -16.11 37.61
N HIS A 537 -8.93 -14.99 37.51
CA HIS A 537 -10.08 -14.88 36.62
C HIS A 537 -9.68 -15.02 35.15
N LEU A 538 -8.56 -14.44 34.73
CA LEU A 538 -8.06 -14.54 33.36
C LEU A 538 -7.59 -15.95 32.99
N VAL A 539 -6.95 -16.67 33.92
CA VAL A 539 -6.60 -18.09 33.72
C VAL A 539 -7.86 -18.95 33.61
N LYS A 540 -8.87 -18.70 34.45
CA LYS A 540 -10.18 -19.39 34.35
C LYS A 540 -10.89 -19.10 33.01
N ALA A 541 -10.69 -17.90 32.46
CA ALA A 541 -11.16 -17.50 31.14
C ALA A 541 -10.27 -17.99 29.98
N GLN A 542 -9.39 -18.98 30.23
CA GLN A 542 -8.57 -19.65 29.22
C GLN A 542 -7.53 -18.73 28.54
N ALA A 543 -6.93 -17.80 29.27
CA ALA A 543 -5.73 -17.11 28.81
C ALA A 543 -4.60 -18.12 28.53
N HIS A 544 -3.96 -18.04 27.36
CA HIS A 544 -2.79 -18.85 27.03
C HIS A 544 -1.52 -18.28 27.68
N VAL A 545 -1.46 -16.96 27.81
CA VAL A 545 -0.34 -16.20 28.38
C VAL A 545 -0.92 -15.10 29.27
N LEU A 546 -0.32 -14.88 30.45
CA LEU A 546 -0.63 -13.71 31.28
C LEU A 546 0.37 -12.59 30.97
N CYS A 547 -0.12 -11.39 30.73
CA CYS A 547 0.72 -10.22 30.52
C CYS A 547 0.55 -9.20 31.65
N ILE A 548 1.65 -8.68 32.19
CA ILE A 548 1.65 -7.47 33.00
C ILE A 548 1.98 -6.29 32.10
N LYS A 549 1.00 -5.40 31.89
CA LYS A 549 1.14 -4.21 31.06
C LYS A 549 1.35 -2.97 31.94
N ASP A 550 2.60 -2.64 32.19
CA ASP A 550 3.01 -1.38 32.84
C ASP A 550 3.13 -0.26 31.81
N MET A 551 1.99 0.28 31.38
CA MET A 551 1.90 1.32 30.35
C MET A 551 2.58 2.65 30.72
N ALA A 552 2.86 2.89 32.00
CA ALA A 552 3.43 4.15 32.47
C ALA A 552 4.92 4.04 32.86
N GLY A 553 5.46 2.82 32.96
CA GLY A 553 6.82 2.60 33.44
C GLY A 553 6.96 2.79 34.95
N VAL A 554 5.93 2.41 35.73
CA VAL A 554 5.89 2.56 37.20
C VAL A 554 6.23 1.28 37.96
N LEU A 555 6.43 0.15 37.27
CA LEU A 555 6.84 -1.10 37.89
C LEU A 555 8.32 -1.03 38.29
N LYS A 556 8.58 -0.79 39.57
CA LYS A 556 9.95 -0.76 40.13
C LYS A 556 10.56 -2.16 40.21
N PRO A 557 11.90 -2.30 40.27
CA PRO A 557 12.56 -3.61 40.36
C PRO A 557 12.10 -4.49 41.54
N GLU A 558 11.92 -3.90 42.73
CA GLU A 558 11.41 -4.65 43.89
C GLU A 558 9.95 -5.10 43.70
N ALA A 559 9.11 -4.21 43.17
CA ALA A 559 7.72 -4.54 42.84
C ALA A 559 7.63 -5.63 41.75
N ALA A 560 8.49 -5.58 40.73
CA ALA A 560 8.62 -6.59 39.69
C ALA A 560 8.94 -7.97 40.29
N LYS A 561 9.93 -8.04 41.18
CA LYS A 561 10.31 -9.27 41.87
C LYS A 561 9.14 -9.87 42.66
N ILE A 562 8.44 -9.04 43.44
CA ILE A 562 7.29 -9.46 44.25
C ILE A 562 6.14 -9.95 43.37
N LEU A 563 5.74 -9.14 42.38
CA LEU A 563 4.57 -9.43 41.55
C LEU A 563 4.79 -10.65 40.67
N VAL A 564 5.89 -10.68 39.91
CA VAL A 564 6.17 -11.78 38.97
C VAL A 564 6.45 -13.07 39.72
N GLY A 565 7.17 -13.01 40.84
CA GLY A 565 7.40 -14.19 41.69
C GLY A 565 6.10 -14.78 42.22
N ALA A 566 5.22 -13.95 42.76
CA ALA A 566 3.92 -14.41 43.27
C ALA A 566 3.00 -14.97 42.16
N LEU A 567 3.00 -14.36 40.98
CA LEU A 567 2.26 -14.89 39.82
C LEU A 567 2.81 -16.23 39.36
N ARG A 568 4.14 -16.37 39.30
CA ARG A 568 4.80 -17.63 38.94
C ARG A 568 4.49 -18.73 39.96
N ASP A 569 4.54 -18.43 41.25
CA ASP A 569 4.23 -19.39 42.30
C ASP A 569 2.77 -19.86 42.24
N LYS A 570 1.84 -18.94 41.97
CA LYS A 570 0.40 -19.26 41.85
C LYS A 570 0.07 -19.98 40.54
N PHE A 571 0.75 -19.65 39.44
CA PHE A 571 0.52 -20.19 38.10
C PHE A 571 1.82 -20.75 37.48
N PRO A 572 2.25 -21.95 37.86
CA PRO A 572 3.56 -22.50 37.46
C PRO A 572 3.66 -22.84 35.97
N ASP A 573 2.53 -23.15 35.33
CA ASP A 573 2.47 -23.68 33.96
C ASP A 573 2.09 -22.63 32.90
N ILE A 574 1.56 -21.48 33.30
CA ILE A 574 1.20 -20.42 32.35
C ILE A 574 2.41 -19.54 32.04
N PRO A 575 2.66 -19.19 30.77
CA PRO A 575 3.65 -18.18 30.46
C PRO A 575 3.30 -16.80 31.04
N ILE A 576 4.31 -16.09 31.51
CA ILE A 576 4.21 -14.72 32.04
C ILE A 576 5.03 -13.80 31.14
N HIS A 577 4.33 -12.85 30.52
CA HIS A 577 4.88 -11.80 29.70
C HIS A 577 4.87 -10.48 30.49
N VAL A 578 5.96 -9.72 30.46
CA VAL A 578 6.00 -8.39 31.08
C VAL A 578 6.32 -7.31 30.06
N HIS A 579 5.47 -6.30 30.04
CA HIS A 579 5.62 -5.11 29.24
C HIS A 579 5.78 -3.89 30.17
N SER A 580 6.77 -3.05 29.91
CA SER A 580 6.96 -1.78 30.62
C SER A 580 7.59 -0.73 29.71
N HIS A 581 7.45 0.54 30.09
CA HIS A 581 8.13 1.67 29.46
C HIS A 581 9.33 2.11 30.30
N ASP A 582 10.35 2.66 29.68
CA ASP A 582 11.57 3.13 30.34
C ASP A 582 11.47 4.61 30.79
N THR A 583 10.26 5.11 31.00
CA THR A 583 9.98 6.53 31.29
C THR A 583 10.73 7.01 32.54
N ALA A 584 10.83 6.15 33.54
CA ALA A 584 11.54 6.43 34.79
C ALA A 584 13.05 6.13 34.72
N GLY A 585 13.57 5.65 33.59
CA GLY A 585 14.97 5.21 33.43
C GLY A 585 15.34 3.94 34.21
N ALA A 586 14.34 3.22 34.74
CA ALA A 586 14.51 2.01 35.53
C ALA A 586 14.02 0.74 34.80
N GLY A 587 13.51 0.87 33.57
CA GLY A 587 12.83 -0.21 32.86
C GLY A 587 13.75 -1.41 32.60
N VAL A 588 15.02 -1.18 32.26
CA VAL A 588 16.02 -2.26 32.10
C VAL A 588 16.19 -3.05 33.41
N ALA A 589 16.30 -2.36 34.55
CA ALA A 589 16.45 -3.00 35.85
C ALA A 589 15.19 -3.79 36.23
N SER A 590 14.01 -3.23 35.97
CA SER A 590 12.74 -3.91 36.22
C SER A 590 12.58 -5.15 35.36
N MET A 591 12.89 -5.10 34.06
CA MET A 591 12.81 -6.27 33.18
C MET A 591 13.81 -7.38 33.58
N LEU A 592 15.01 -7.01 34.04
CA LEU A 592 15.97 -7.99 34.59
C LEU A 592 15.42 -8.67 35.86
N GLU A 593 14.78 -7.92 36.76
CA GLU A 593 14.16 -8.52 37.95
C GLU A 593 12.92 -9.37 37.59
N CYS A 594 12.12 -8.98 36.60
CA CYS A 594 11.04 -9.83 36.06
C CYS A 594 11.60 -11.17 35.54
N ALA A 595 12.66 -11.13 34.75
CA ALA A 595 13.28 -12.34 34.21
C ALA A 595 13.82 -13.25 35.33
N LYS A 596 14.51 -12.68 36.33
CA LYS A 596 14.99 -13.44 37.51
C LYS A 596 13.85 -14.03 38.34
N ALA A 597 12.74 -13.31 38.46
CA ALA A 597 11.55 -13.77 39.18
C ALA A 597 10.72 -14.81 38.41
N GLY A 598 11.08 -15.11 37.16
CA GLY A 598 10.50 -16.20 36.38
C GLY A 598 9.49 -15.77 35.31
N ALA A 599 9.55 -14.53 34.83
CA ALA A 599 8.91 -14.14 33.58
C ALA A 599 9.49 -14.94 32.41
N ASP A 600 8.63 -15.40 31.50
CA ASP A 600 9.05 -16.13 30.29
C ASP A 600 9.35 -15.18 29.14
N VAL A 601 8.75 -13.98 29.12
CA VAL A 601 8.93 -13.01 28.03
C VAL A 601 8.96 -11.58 28.58
N VAL A 602 9.81 -10.73 28.01
CA VAL A 602 9.80 -9.27 28.24
C VAL A 602 9.76 -8.51 26.92
N ASP A 603 9.06 -7.37 26.90
CA ASP A 603 9.09 -6.44 25.77
C ASP A 603 10.35 -5.56 25.80
N ALA A 604 10.98 -5.38 24.64
CA ALA A 604 12.10 -4.46 24.44
C ALA A 604 12.03 -3.82 23.05
N ALA A 605 12.78 -2.75 22.84
CA ALA A 605 12.94 -2.11 21.53
C ALA A 605 14.43 -2.04 21.15
N VAL A 606 14.72 -1.98 19.84
CA VAL A 606 16.09 -1.74 19.36
C VAL A 606 16.64 -0.45 19.94
N ASP A 607 17.94 -0.41 20.21
CA ASP A 607 18.58 0.66 20.98
C ASP A 607 18.22 2.07 20.47
N SER A 608 18.21 2.28 19.15
CA SER A 608 17.86 3.56 18.51
C SER A 608 16.38 3.97 18.60
N MET A 609 15.52 3.05 19.02
CA MET A 609 14.07 3.22 19.20
C MET A 609 13.64 2.92 20.65
N SER A 610 14.58 2.88 21.60
CA SER A 610 14.35 2.53 23.00
C SER A 610 14.55 3.71 23.94
N GLY A 611 14.20 3.53 25.21
CA GLY A 611 14.40 4.53 26.27
C GLY A 611 13.35 5.63 26.27
N MET A 612 13.43 6.51 27.27
CA MET A 612 12.41 7.55 27.51
C MET A 612 11.02 6.91 27.58
N THR A 613 10.04 7.42 26.84
CA THR A 613 8.68 6.86 26.79
C THR A 613 8.57 5.57 25.99
N SER A 614 9.64 5.06 25.37
CA SER A 614 9.67 3.77 24.69
C SER A 614 9.97 2.62 25.66
N GLN A 615 10.04 1.40 25.14
CA GLN A 615 10.49 0.23 25.88
C GLN A 615 11.98 0.31 26.25
N PRO A 616 12.42 -0.49 27.24
CA PRO A 616 13.83 -0.70 27.53
C PRO A 616 14.62 -1.23 26.32
N LYS A 617 15.90 -0.90 26.27
CA LYS A 617 16.81 -1.29 25.18
C LYS A 617 17.07 -2.80 25.11
N ILE A 618 17.18 -3.33 23.89
CA ILE A 618 17.39 -4.76 23.60
C ILE A 618 18.87 -5.21 23.61
N SER A 619 19.81 -4.35 24.00
CA SER A 619 21.27 -4.56 23.82
C SER A 619 21.78 -6.01 24.03
N ILE A 620 22.70 -6.46 23.15
CA ILE A 620 23.31 -7.82 23.11
C ILE A 620 23.76 -8.37 24.50
N PRO A 621 24.30 -7.58 25.45
CA PRO A 621 24.63 -8.06 26.80
C PRO A 621 23.41 -8.51 27.63
N ILE A 622 22.23 -7.92 27.36
CA ILE A 622 20.95 -8.28 28.00
C ILE A 622 20.44 -9.60 27.40
N LEU A 623 20.45 -9.73 26.08
CA LEU A 623 20.18 -10.99 25.38
C LEU A 623 21.10 -12.13 25.89
N THR A 624 22.41 -11.90 25.96
CA THR A 624 23.34 -12.93 26.45
C THR A 624 23.09 -13.29 27.92
N ARG A 625 22.80 -12.35 28.83
CA ARG A 625 22.48 -12.70 30.23
C ARG A 625 21.12 -13.37 30.43
N ILE A 626 20.13 -13.00 29.62
CA ILE A 626 18.81 -13.59 29.68
C ILE A 626 18.80 -15.04 29.12
N TRP A 627 19.70 -15.35 28.18
CA TRP A 627 19.82 -16.66 27.55
C TRP A 627 20.87 -17.60 28.21
N ILE A 628 21.87 -17.09 28.93
CA ILE A 628 23.08 -17.88 29.32
C ILE A 628 23.10 -18.43 30.75
N GLU A 629 22.20 -18.07 31.68
CA GLU A 629 22.14 -18.74 32.99
C GLU A 629 20.87 -19.57 33.21
N PRO A 630 20.80 -20.79 32.61
CA PRO A 630 19.78 -21.76 32.93
C PRO A 630 20.05 -22.37 34.31
N GLY A 631 19.26 -22.01 35.32
CA GLY A 631 19.12 -22.81 36.52
C GLY A 631 18.42 -24.13 36.17
N SER A 632 19.14 -25.25 36.18
CA SER A 632 18.58 -26.57 35.85
C SER A 632 17.42 -26.97 36.79
N PRO A 633 16.43 -27.77 36.33
CA PRO A 633 15.35 -28.28 37.19
C PRO A 633 15.87 -29.10 38.40
N ALA A 634 17.03 -29.74 38.27
CA ALA A 634 17.68 -30.48 39.35
C ALA A 634 18.18 -29.57 40.49
N GLN A 635 18.52 -28.31 40.22
CA GLN A 635 18.89 -27.34 41.25
C GLN A 635 17.67 -26.80 42.03
N ARG A 636 16.46 -26.83 41.46
CA ARG A 636 15.23 -26.41 42.16
C ARG A 636 14.84 -27.33 43.33
N LYS A 637 15.28 -28.60 43.32
CA LYS A 637 15.09 -29.53 44.45
C LYS A 637 16.23 -29.47 45.48
N GLY A 638 17.44 -29.05 45.08
CA GLY A 638 18.59 -28.87 45.97
C GLY A 638 18.60 -27.55 46.76
N MET A 639 17.81 -26.56 46.31
CA MET A 639 17.71 -25.23 46.92
C MET A 639 16.91 -25.16 48.23
N ARG A 640 16.59 -26.32 48.84
CA ARG A 640 16.16 -26.41 50.24
C ARG A 640 17.30 -26.72 51.23
N SER A 641 18.54 -26.92 50.77
CA SER A 641 19.62 -27.38 51.67
C SER A 641 20.97 -26.68 51.58
N LYS A 642 21.17 -25.69 50.70
CA LYS A 642 22.40 -24.87 50.70
C LYS A 642 22.10 -23.42 50.31
N ILE A 643 21.60 -22.65 51.27
CA ILE A 643 21.81 -21.20 51.29
C ILE A 643 23.26 -21.03 51.76
N LYS A 644 24.17 -20.71 50.85
CA LYS A 644 25.34 -19.93 51.24
C LYS A 644 24.85 -18.49 51.30
N GLU A 645 24.82 -17.95 52.50
CA GLU A 645 24.57 -16.55 52.78
C GLU A 645 25.42 -15.68 51.83
N TYR A 646 24.76 -15.02 50.88
CA TYR A 646 25.23 -13.72 50.47
C TYR A 646 24.76 -12.77 51.56
N GLU A 647 25.67 -12.35 52.44
CA GLU A 647 25.44 -11.26 53.37
C GLU A 647 25.07 -10.01 52.58
N ILE A 648 23.77 -9.76 52.46
CA ILE A 648 23.27 -8.41 52.24
C ILE A 648 23.61 -7.68 53.54
N ASN A 649 24.69 -6.91 53.52
CA ASN A 649 25.12 -6.13 54.68
C ASN A 649 24.13 -4.97 54.90
N THR A 650 22.94 -5.27 55.43
CA THR A 650 21.95 -4.28 55.85
C THR A 650 22.48 -3.61 57.11
N ARG A 651 23.22 -2.52 56.92
CA ARG A 651 23.73 -1.73 58.03
C ARG A 651 22.58 -1.00 58.73
N PRO A 652 22.62 -0.88 60.07
CA PRO A 652 21.64 -0.09 60.80
C PRO A 652 21.59 1.33 60.24
N LYS A 653 20.39 1.92 60.16
CA LYS A 653 20.19 3.31 59.74
C LYS A 653 20.02 4.20 60.96
N ALA A 654 20.51 5.44 60.88
CA ALA A 654 20.28 6.43 61.92
C ALA A 654 18.78 6.73 62.05
N LEU A 655 18.28 6.75 63.28
CA LEU A 655 16.86 6.89 63.58
C LEU A 655 16.40 8.35 63.43
N PRO A 656 15.43 8.65 62.54
CA PRO A 656 14.90 10.00 62.38
C PRO A 656 14.31 10.52 63.70
N GLY A 657 14.75 11.71 64.14
CA GLY A 657 14.26 12.37 65.37
C GLY A 657 15.02 11.99 66.66
N VAL A 658 15.88 10.96 66.63
CA VAL A 658 16.73 10.60 67.78
C VAL A 658 18.07 11.32 67.64
N ARG A 659 18.24 12.43 68.37
CA ARG A 659 19.44 13.29 68.25
C ARG A 659 20.77 12.59 68.56
N GLY A 660 20.75 11.49 69.31
CA GLY A 660 21.94 10.68 69.59
C GLY A 660 22.25 9.61 68.53
N SER A 661 21.42 9.43 67.50
CA SER A 661 21.64 8.45 66.42
C SER A 661 22.24 9.17 65.22
N ILE A 662 23.56 9.13 65.06
CA ILE A 662 24.30 9.92 64.07
C ILE A 662 24.67 9.07 62.87
N GLY A 663 24.06 9.36 61.72
CA GLY A 663 24.30 8.66 60.46
C GLY A 663 25.11 9.47 59.46
N ALA A 664 25.59 8.81 58.41
CA ALA A 664 26.27 9.46 57.29
C ALA A 664 25.27 10.35 56.52
N PRO A 665 25.50 11.67 56.37
CA PRO A 665 24.54 12.55 55.69
C PRO A 665 24.44 12.30 54.19
N MET A 666 25.44 11.64 53.60
CA MET A 666 25.51 11.30 52.18
C MET A 666 26.34 10.03 51.96
N PRO A 667 26.25 9.37 50.78
CA PRO A 667 27.09 8.22 50.48
C PRO A 667 28.56 8.65 50.37
N GLY A 668 29.47 7.89 50.98
CA GLY A 668 30.88 8.22 51.06
C GLY A 668 31.72 7.14 51.74
N GLU A 669 32.93 7.49 52.14
CA GLU A 669 33.85 6.62 52.89
C GLU A 669 34.26 7.31 54.20
N ILE A 670 34.17 6.61 55.33
CA ILE A 670 34.63 7.12 56.63
C ILE A 670 36.16 7.16 56.60
N LEU A 671 36.78 8.34 56.68
CA LEU A 671 38.23 8.47 56.67
C LEU A 671 38.82 8.27 58.07
N GLU A 672 38.22 8.90 59.07
CA GLU A 672 38.70 8.94 60.44
C GLU A 672 37.53 8.95 61.43
N ILE A 673 37.75 8.43 62.63
CA ILE A 673 36.83 8.50 63.76
C ILE A 673 37.58 9.10 64.94
N HIS A 674 37.05 10.18 65.50
CA HIS A 674 37.71 11.04 66.49
C HIS A 674 37.30 10.74 67.94
N VAL A 675 36.40 9.78 68.14
CA VAL A 675 35.88 9.36 69.45
C VAL A 675 35.97 7.84 69.61
N LYS A 676 35.92 7.38 70.86
CA LYS A 676 35.85 5.96 71.23
C LYS A 676 34.58 5.68 72.04
N GLU A 677 34.14 4.44 72.03
CA GLU A 677 33.05 3.99 72.91
C GLU A 677 33.41 4.27 74.38
N GLY A 678 32.49 4.89 75.12
CA GLY A 678 32.69 5.36 76.49
C GLY A 678 33.16 6.82 76.63
N ASP A 679 33.55 7.49 75.55
CA ASP A 679 33.96 8.90 75.61
C ASP A 679 32.79 9.82 75.93
N LYS A 680 33.02 10.81 76.79
CA LYS A 680 32.07 11.91 77.01
C LYS A 680 32.29 12.98 75.95
N VAL A 681 31.21 13.31 75.24
CA VAL A 681 31.21 14.31 74.16
C VAL A 681 30.34 15.50 74.51
N VAL A 682 30.71 16.68 74.03
CA VAL A 682 29.93 17.92 74.15
C VAL A 682 29.42 18.38 72.77
N PRO A 683 28.32 19.15 72.68
CA PRO A 683 27.79 19.60 71.39
C PRO A 683 28.85 20.32 70.55
N LYS A 684 28.83 20.07 69.23
CA LYS A 684 29.83 20.52 68.24
C LYS A 684 31.23 19.90 68.35
N GLN A 685 31.39 18.85 69.15
CA GLN A 685 32.62 18.06 69.15
C GLN A 685 32.65 17.14 67.90
N PRO A 686 33.74 17.12 67.13
CA PRO A 686 33.91 16.21 65.99
C PRO A 686 33.81 14.73 66.38
N LEU A 687 33.08 13.95 65.59
CA LEU A 687 32.91 12.50 65.77
C LEU A 687 33.66 11.69 64.70
N PHE A 688 33.51 12.03 63.43
CA PHE A 688 34.16 11.33 62.32
C PHE A 688 34.27 12.22 61.08
N VAL A 689 35.15 11.84 60.15
CA VAL A 689 35.34 12.51 58.85
C VAL A 689 34.82 11.60 57.74
N LEU A 690 33.95 12.14 56.88
CA LEU A 690 33.41 11.46 55.72
C LEU A 690 34.01 12.06 54.44
N SER A 691 34.51 11.21 53.54
CA SER A 691 34.90 11.59 52.18
C SER A 691 33.82 11.24 51.18
N ALA A 692 33.36 12.23 50.42
CA ALA A 692 32.43 12.04 49.31
C ALA A 692 32.83 12.98 48.17
N MET A 693 32.87 12.46 46.93
CA MET A 693 33.17 13.24 45.72
C MET A 693 34.47 14.08 45.82
N LYS A 694 35.53 13.52 46.43
CA LYS A 694 36.84 14.18 46.67
C LYS A 694 36.79 15.39 47.63
N MET A 695 35.72 15.53 48.41
CA MET A 695 35.63 16.49 49.51
C MET A 695 35.50 15.76 50.85
N GLU A 696 36.14 16.32 51.88
CA GLU A 696 36.10 15.81 53.25
C GLU A 696 35.15 16.67 54.10
N MET A 697 34.30 16.01 54.88
CA MET A 697 33.34 16.66 55.77
C MET A 697 33.48 16.09 57.18
N VAL A 698 33.71 16.97 58.15
CA VAL A 698 33.72 16.62 59.57
C VAL A 698 32.27 16.61 60.09
N ILE A 699 31.88 15.53 60.76
CA ILE A 699 30.55 15.38 61.36
C ILE A 699 30.67 15.50 62.86
N ASP A 700 29.99 16.51 63.43
CA ASP A 700 30.01 16.82 64.86
C ASP A 700 28.78 16.24 65.60
N THR A 701 28.91 16.03 66.91
CA THR A 701 27.74 15.67 67.74
C THR A 701 26.79 16.87 67.93
N PRO A 702 25.46 16.68 67.78
CA PRO A 702 24.48 17.71 68.08
C PRO A 702 24.13 17.80 69.59
N ILE A 703 24.58 16.86 70.43
CA ILE A 703 24.20 16.74 71.85
C ILE A 703 25.41 16.44 72.76
N ALA A 704 25.27 16.75 74.05
CA ALA A 704 26.16 16.20 75.07
C ALA A 704 25.73 14.76 75.38
N GLY A 705 26.68 13.91 75.76
CA GLY A 705 26.38 12.53 76.16
C GLY A 705 27.62 11.65 76.21
N THR A 706 27.41 10.35 76.35
CA THR A 706 28.47 9.34 76.27
C THR A 706 28.33 8.56 74.97
N VAL A 707 29.42 8.37 74.24
CA VAL A 707 29.44 7.54 73.02
C VAL A 707 29.14 6.10 73.41
N LYS A 708 27.97 5.62 73.03
CA LYS A 708 27.47 4.30 73.39
C LYS A 708 28.05 3.21 72.49
N ARG A 709 28.11 3.49 71.18
CA ARG A 709 28.57 2.54 70.18
C ARG A 709 29.03 3.23 68.90
N ILE A 710 30.06 2.69 68.25
CA ILE A 710 30.52 3.09 66.92
C ILE A 710 30.26 1.92 65.97
N HIS A 711 29.53 2.17 64.89
CA HIS A 711 28.99 1.13 64.01
C HIS A 711 29.79 0.91 62.74
N LEU A 712 30.62 1.87 62.34
CA LEU A 712 31.48 1.79 61.16
C LEU A 712 32.91 2.14 61.56
N GLU A 713 33.87 1.46 60.95
CA GLU A 713 35.30 1.69 61.13
C GLU A 713 35.87 2.62 60.04
N PRO A 714 37.05 3.23 60.24
CA PRO A 714 37.76 3.92 59.17
C PRO A 714 37.93 3.05 57.92
N ARG A 715 37.83 3.67 56.74
CA ARG A 715 37.74 3.10 55.39
C ARG A 715 36.44 2.35 55.06
N ALA A 716 35.46 2.35 55.95
CA ALA A 716 34.14 1.81 55.62
C ALA A 716 33.42 2.71 54.61
N LYS A 717 33.06 2.15 53.44
CA LYS A 717 32.14 2.80 52.49
C LYS A 717 30.72 2.73 53.03
N CYS A 718 30.02 3.85 53.14
CA CYS A 718 28.67 3.94 53.70
C CYS A 718 27.69 4.62 52.71
N SER A 719 26.42 4.26 52.83
CA SER A 719 25.32 4.94 52.15
C SER A 719 24.76 6.08 53.01
N ALA A 720 24.02 7.01 52.40
CA ALA A 720 23.28 8.02 53.15
C ALA A 720 22.37 7.36 54.20
N GLY A 721 22.40 7.89 55.43
CA GLY A 721 21.65 7.42 56.58
C GLY A 721 22.20 6.19 57.28
N ASP A 722 23.29 5.55 56.81
CA ASP A 722 23.95 4.47 57.58
C ASP A 722 24.38 5.03 58.94
N LEU A 723 24.00 4.34 60.02
CA LEU A 723 24.36 4.71 61.39
C LEU A 723 25.86 4.55 61.58
N VAL A 724 26.51 5.59 62.11
CA VAL A 724 27.96 5.63 62.33
C VAL A 724 28.27 5.67 63.83
N VAL A 725 27.59 6.53 64.59
CA VAL A 725 27.81 6.70 66.03
C VAL A 725 26.48 6.81 66.78
N GLU A 726 26.35 6.11 67.90
CA GLU A 726 25.27 6.27 68.87
C GLU A 726 25.77 7.01 70.12
N ILE A 727 25.03 8.01 70.56
CA ILE A 727 25.30 8.81 71.76
C ILE A 727 24.11 8.66 72.70
N GLU A 728 24.40 8.27 73.94
CA GLU A 728 23.46 8.24 75.04
C GLU A 728 23.54 9.59 75.79
N PRO A 729 22.47 10.41 75.80
CA PRO A 729 22.48 11.76 76.38
C PRO A 729 22.85 11.81 77.87
#